data_AF-A0A834GD42-F1
#
_entry.id   AF-A0A834GD42-F1
#
_cell.length_a   1.000
_cell.length_b   1.000
_cell.length_c   1.000
_cell.angle_alpha   90.00
_cell.angle_beta   90.00
_cell.angle_gamma   90.00
#
_symmetry.space_group_name_H-M   'P 1'
#
loop_
_entity.id
_entity.type
_entity.pdbx_description
1 polymer ?
#
loop_
_entity_poly.entity_id
_entity_poly.type
_entity_poly.pdbx_seq_one_letter_code
_entity_poly.pdbx_strand_id
1 'polypeptide(L)'
;MVVRLFGALDLRLDDFEERLVKTRPRRVVAHRGEQTPRQLSRDATAVTNSLLIHGKGKFDCSTPGLKAGLCNATNPECSPYVITVVPGKTYRLRIGSLTSLAALSFEIEGHTMTVVEADGHNVELFVVKNLFIYSGETYSVLIKADQAPTRNYWAVSKVVSRNSTTPNGLAIFNYYPNHPRRSPPTVPPVGPAWNDVAPRLAQGEVMKARQGYILPPPQTSDHIIVMLNTQNRINDYTRWSVNNVSYNLPDTPYLIAMKDRLNHVFDQTPPPDGYDSQNYDIFSIAKNTNATTSSSIYKLQFNSTVDIILQNANTMNDNNTSETHPWHLHGHDFWVMGYGQGKFDINSDPKKYNLVDPIMKNTVSIQPYGWTALRFVADNPGVWAFHCHIEAHFYLGMGVVFEEGVEMLGRYPTSITGCGDTKGYHMDRELIMALFLSLSLLSVPFPAEARIRHFKWEVKYEYKSQDCYKKLAITINGKTPGPTIEARVNDTVVVELKNSLLTENVVIHWHGIRQKGTPWFDGTAGVTQCPIVPGDTFVYKFVVDRPGTYLYHAHYGLQREAGLNGMICVSLPPGESEPYTYDHDRSIILTDWYHKSTYELATGLSSLDFDWVGEPQSLLIHGKGRFCSGLKSDLCDAINSECSPYVITVVPRKTYRLRIGSLTSLAALSFEIEGHNMTVVEADGHNVEPFVVKNLFIYSGETYSVLIKADQAPTRNYWAVSKVVSRKSTTPNGLAIFNYYPNHPRRSPPTVPPIGPAWDDVVPRLAQGEAMKARQGYILPPPQTSDRVIVMLNTQNKINGYTRWSVNNVSYNLPHTPYLIAVKDRMNHVFDQTPPPDGYDSQNYDIFSKAENSNATASSSIYKLQFNSTVDIILQNANTMNIDNNSETHPWHLHGHDFWVLGYGKGKFDINSDPKKYYNLVNPIMKNTVSVQPYGWTALRFVADNPGVWAFHCHIEAHFYLGMGVVFEEGMEMLGRYPTSITGCGDTKGYRMP
;
A
#
# COMPACT_ATOMS: atom_id res chain seq x y z
N MET A 1 -56.45 17.08 35.09
CA MET A 1 -56.46 15.61 35.04
C MET A 1 -55.22 15.19 34.25
N VAL A 2 -54.08 14.77 34.82
CA VAL A 2 -53.85 13.79 35.94
C VAL A 2 -54.59 12.49 35.60
N VAL A 3 -53.96 11.32 35.42
CA VAL A 3 -53.26 10.51 36.46
C VAL A 3 -52.37 9.41 35.83
N ARG A 4 -51.07 9.36 36.22
CA ARG A 4 -50.15 8.19 36.35
C ARG A 4 -49.71 7.37 35.10
N LEU A 5 -48.54 6.71 35.10
CA LEU A 5 -47.59 6.37 36.19
C LEU A 5 -46.12 6.56 35.75
N PHE A 6 -45.28 7.11 36.63
CA PHE A 6 -43.81 7.08 36.56
C PHE A 6 -43.27 5.93 37.42
N GLY A 7 -42.08 5.42 37.11
CA GLY A 7 -41.36 4.49 37.96
C GLY A 7 -39.91 4.31 37.50
N ALA A 8 -39.02 5.17 37.98
CA ALA A 8 -37.58 5.02 37.80
C ALA A 8 -37.01 4.07 38.87
N LEU A 9 -35.90 3.38 38.57
CA LEU A 9 -34.73 3.45 39.44
C LEU A 9 -33.44 3.11 38.69
N ASP A 10 -32.33 3.46 39.34
CA ASP A 10 -30.95 3.50 38.88
C ASP A 10 -30.16 2.29 39.45
N LEU A 11 -28.87 2.20 39.09
CA LEU A 11 -27.76 1.47 39.74
C LEU A 11 -27.36 0.04 39.28
N ARG A 12 -26.10 0.04 38.78
CA ARG A 12 -24.97 -0.88 39.05
C ARG A 12 -24.76 -2.16 38.25
N LEU A 13 -23.54 -2.25 37.71
CA LEU A 13 -22.79 -3.49 37.53
C LEU A 13 -22.42 -4.05 38.92
N ASP A 14 -22.61 -5.35 39.11
CA ASP A 14 -21.70 -6.34 39.67
C ASP A 14 -22.49 -7.67 39.84
N ASP A 15 -21.82 -8.76 40.24
CA ASP A 15 -22.32 -10.15 40.35
C ASP A 15 -22.73 -10.85 39.04
N PHE A 16 -21.81 -11.64 38.46
CA PHE A 16 -22.06 -13.06 38.15
C PHE A 16 -20.77 -13.84 37.78
N GLU A 17 -19.84 -13.96 38.74
CA GLU A 17 -18.92 -15.11 38.81
C GLU A 17 -19.41 -16.14 39.86
N GLU A 18 -18.78 -17.32 39.86
CA GLU A 18 -18.97 -18.44 40.80
C GLU A 18 -20.35 -19.16 40.84
N ARG A 19 -20.50 -20.13 39.93
CA ARG A 19 -20.92 -21.49 40.34
C ARG A 19 -20.00 -22.56 39.73
N LEU A 20 -19.09 -23.07 40.56
CA LEU A 20 -18.07 -24.05 40.20
C LEU A 20 -18.53 -25.53 40.32
N VAL A 21 -18.06 -26.33 39.36
CA VAL A 21 -17.54 -27.72 39.51
C VAL A 21 -18.48 -28.89 39.88
N LYS A 22 -18.59 -29.84 38.93
CA LYS A 22 -18.40 -31.31 39.06
C LYS A 22 -18.66 -31.97 37.68
N THR A 23 -17.68 -32.56 36.99
CA THR A 23 -17.16 -33.93 37.23
C THR A 23 -15.92 -34.24 36.34
N ARG A 24 -15.19 -35.33 36.64
CA ARG A 24 -13.85 -35.68 36.10
C ARG A 24 -13.87 -36.42 34.74
N PRO A 25 -12.75 -36.38 33.97
CA PRO A 25 -12.59 -37.16 32.73
C PRO A 25 -12.25 -38.64 32.98
N ARG A 26 -12.56 -39.50 32.01
CA ARG A 26 -12.03 -40.89 31.90
C ARG A 26 -11.37 -41.11 30.54
N ARG A 27 -10.23 -41.83 30.57
CA ARG A 27 -9.43 -42.24 29.41
C ARG A 27 -10.23 -43.12 28.45
N VAL A 28 -9.97 -43.00 27.16
CA VAL A 28 -10.06 -44.10 26.19
C VAL A 28 -8.64 -44.40 25.70
N VAL A 29 -8.31 -45.69 25.64
CA VAL A 29 -6.95 -46.19 25.37
C VAL A 29 -6.76 -46.38 23.86
N ALA A 30 -5.60 -46.00 23.34
CA ALA A 30 -5.21 -46.27 21.97
C ALA A 30 -4.77 -47.74 21.80
N HIS A 31 -5.27 -48.41 20.77
CA HIS A 31 -4.62 -49.61 20.21
C HIS A 31 -4.37 -49.42 18.71
N ARG A 32 -3.18 -49.84 18.27
CA ARG A 32 -2.67 -49.68 16.90
C ARG A 32 -3.28 -50.71 15.95
N GLY A 33 -3.45 -50.31 14.69
CA GLY A 33 -3.59 -51.18 13.53
C GLY A 33 -3.13 -50.40 12.30
N GLU A 34 -2.03 -50.81 11.70
CA GLU A 34 -1.31 -50.02 10.68
C GLU A 34 -1.86 -50.25 9.27
N GLN A 35 -2.10 -49.17 8.52
CA GLN A 35 -1.74 -49.09 7.10
C GLN A 35 -1.19 -47.68 6.80
N THR A 36 -0.16 -47.61 5.97
CA THR A 36 0.80 -46.49 5.93
C THR A 36 0.38 -45.34 5.00
N PRO A 37 0.48 -44.07 5.44
CA PRO A 37 0.52 -42.93 4.52
C PRO A 37 1.85 -42.95 3.76
N ARG A 38 1.81 -42.81 2.43
CA ARG A 38 3.03 -42.59 1.63
C ARG A 38 3.73 -41.31 2.09
N GLN A 39 5.04 -41.38 2.24
CA GLN A 39 5.88 -40.22 2.52
C GLN A 39 5.68 -39.15 1.45
N LEU A 40 5.14 -37.99 1.85
CA LEU A 40 5.58 -36.74 1.24
C LEU A 40 7.04 -36.56 1.65
N SER A 41 7.94 -36.61 0.67
CA SER A 41 9.37 -36.48 0.92
C SER A 41 9.68 -35.13 1.57
N ARG A 42 10.54 -35.16 2.58
CA ARG A 42 11.17 -33.96 3.14
C ARG A 42 12.20 -33.42 2.14
N ASP A 43 11.71 -32.75 1.10
CA ASP A 43 12.50 -31.82 0.29
C ASP A 43 11.79 -30.47 0.24
N ALA A 44 11.66 -29.86 1.43
CA ALA A 44 11.58 -28.42 1.50
C ALA A 44 12.94 -27.88 1.03
N THR A 45 13.03 -27.48 -0.23
CA THR A 45 14.20 -26.77 -0.76
C THR A 45 14.45 -25.56 0.13
N ALA A 46 15.57 -25.59 0.86
CA ALA A 46 15.80 -24.64 1.94
C ALA A 46 15.76 -23.20 1.43
N VAL A 47 14.91 -22.37 2.05
CA VAL A 47 15.05 -20.91 1.95
C VAL A 47 16.36 -20.57 2.65
N THR A 48 17.42 -20.35 1.87
CA THR A 48 18.76 -20.05 2.37
C THR A 48 18.84 -18.58 2.82
N ASN A 49 18.54 -18.36 4.10
CA ASN A 49 18.85 -17.10 4.79
C ASN A 49 20.27 -16.66 4.44
N SER A 50 20.47 -15.38 4.13
CA SER A 50 21.74 -14.84 3.65
C SER A 50 22.15 -13.60 4.42
N LEU A 51 23.43 -13.49 4.77
CA LEU A 51 24.02 -12.22 5.20
C LEU A 51 24.36 -11.35 4.00
N LEU A 52 24.06 -10.04 4.11
CA LEU A 52 24.25 -9.07 3.04
C LEU A 52 25.26 -7.99 3.46
N ILE A 53 26.10 -7.56 2.52
CA ILE A 53 26.97 -6.38 2.63
C ILE A 53 26.52 -5.41 1.53
N HIS A 54 26.06 -4.20 1.89
CA HIS A 54 25.42 -3.26 0.95
C HIS A 54 24.33 -3.93 0.07
N GLY A 55 23.47 -4.75 0.69
CA GLY A 55 22.39 -5.48 0.00
C GLY A 55 22.83 -6.70 -0.83
N LYS A 56 24.13 -7.02 -0.89
CA LYS A 56 24.68 -8.12 -1.70
C LYS A 56 25.16 -9.28 -0.83
N GLY A 57 24.75 -10.50 -1.17
CA GLY A 57 25.05 -11.72 -0.42
C GLY A 57 26.11 -12.62 -1.08
N LYS A 58 26.15 -13.89 -0.63
CA LYS A 58 26.91 -14.97 -1.27
C LYS A 58 26.47 -15.15 -2.75
N PHE A 59 27.34 -15.75 -3.57
CA PHE A 59 27.07 -16.26 -4.94
C PHE A 59 25.96 -17.35 -5.03
N ASP A 60 24.98 -17.34 -4.15
CA ASP A 60 23.91 -18.33 -4.05
C ASP A 60 22.57 -17.63 -4.29
N CYS A 61 21.98 -17.89 -5.46
CA CYS A 61 20.82 -17.20 -5.99
C CYS A 61 19.53 -17.62 -5.25
N SER A 62 19.30 -17.14 -4.02
CA SER A 62 18.07 -17.43 -3.25
C SER A 62 16.84 -16.63 -3.70
N THR A 63 16.93 -15.91 -4.82
CA THR A 63 15.78 -15.33 -5.55
C THR A 63 14.87 -16.45 -6.06
N PRO A 64 13.55 -16.43 -5.76
CA PRO A 64 12.61 -17.39 -6.33
C PRO A 64 12.65 -17.36 -7.87
N GLY A 65 12.89 -18.52 -8.50
CA GLY A 65 12.95 -18.68 -9.96
C GLY A 65 14.34 -19.05 -10.52
N LEU A 66 15.43 -18.68 -9.84
CA LEU A 66 16.78 -19.00 -10.30
C LEU A 66 17.17 -20.45 -9.93
N LYS A 67 17.31 -21.32 -10.94
CA LYS A 67 17.79 -22.70 -10.73
C LYS A 67 19.23 -22.68 -10.18
N ALA A 68 19.46 -23.47 -9.12
CA ALA A 68 20.79 -23.71 -8.58
C ALA A 68 21.75 -24.17 -9.69
N GLY A 69 22.76 -23.35 -10.00
CA GLY A 69 23.70 -23.56 -11.12
C GLY A 69 23.77 -22.43 -12.16
N LEU A 70 22.79 -21.51 -12.21
CA LEU A 70 22.80 -20.36 -13.14
C LEU A 70 23.52 -19.10 -12.62
N CYS A 71 24.01 -19.13 -11.38
CA CYS A 71 24.64 -17.99 -10.70
C CYS A 71 26.08 -17.75 -11.21
N ASN A 72 26.25 -17.05 -12.34
CA ASN A 72 27.56 -16.63 -12.87
C ASN A 72 27.95 -15.23 -12.34
N ALA A 73 29.25 -14.95 -12.22
CA ALA A 73 29.82 -13.68 -11.77
C ALA A 73 29.55 -12.46 -12.70
N THR A 74 28.72 -12.65 -13.72
CA THR A 74 28.21 -11.63 -14.63
C THR A 74 26.85 -11.05 -14.21
N ASN A 75 26.08 -11.71 -13.33
CA ASN A 75 24.82 -11.15 -12.83
C ASN A 75 25.10 -10.00 -11.83
N PRO A 76 24.65 -8.75 -12.11
CA PRO A 76 24.89 -7.62 -11.21
C PRO A 76 24.29 -7.81 -9.82
N GLU A 77 23.14 -8.46 -9.68
CA GLU A 77 22.44 -8.62 -8.40
C GLU A 77 23.14 -9.66 -7.51
N CYS A 78 23.60 -10.77 -8.10
CA CYS A 78 24.28 -11.86 -7.40
C CYS A 78 25.80 -11.63 -7.23
N SER A 79 26.34 -10.53 -7.77
CA SER A 79 27.75 -10.19 -7.61
C SER A 79 28.03 -9.61 -6.21
N PRO A 80 29.09 -10.05 -5.51
CA PRO A 80 29.52 -9.44 -4.25
C PRO A 80 29.71 -7.93 -4.35
N TYR A 81 29.51 -7.22 -3.23
CA TYR A 81 29.85 -5.79 -3.18
C TYR A 81 31.36 -5.60 -3.37
N VAL A 82 31.77 -4.58 -4.14
CA VAL A 82 33.20 -4.34 -4.44
C VAL A 82 33.65 -3.03 -3.82
N ILE A 83 34.67 -3.11 -2.97
CA ILE A 83 35.35 -1.97 -2.36
C ILE A 83 36.68 -1.80 -3.10
N THR A 84 36.76 -0.86 -4.04
CA THR A 84 37.98 -0.62 -4.84
C THR A 84 38.96 0.29 -4.09
N VAL A 85 40.20 -0.15 -3.99
CA VAL A 85 41.32 0.54 -3.33
C VAL A 85 42.57 0.60 -4.21
N VAL A 86 43.37 1.64 -4.03
CA VAL A 86 44.68 1.81 -4.69
C VAL A 86 45.77 1.30 -3.74
N PRO A 87 46.68 0.43 -4.21
CA PRO A 87 47.78 -0.09 -3.39
C PRO A 87 48.59 1.01 -2.71
N GLY A 88 48.96 0.79 -1.45
CA GLY A 88 49.72 1.71 -0.60
C GLY A 88 48.92 2.89 -0.01
N LYS A 89 47.65 3.08 -0.39
CA LYS A 89 46.79 4.15 0.18
C LYS A 89 46.04 3.68 1.43
N THR A 90 45.68 4.62 2.30
CA THR A 90 44.83 4.39 3.48
C THR A 90 43.42 4.91 3.21
N TYR A 91 42.42 4.10 3.56
CA TYR A 91 41.00 4.40 3.37
C TYR A 91 40.27 4.43 4.71
N ARG A 92 39.34 5.37 4.88
CA ARG A 92 38.36 5.35 5.97
C ARG A 92 37.09 4.65 5.48
N LEU A 93 36.82 3.46 6.00
CA LEU A 93 35.53 2.80 5.81
C LEU A 93 34.58 3.22 6.93
N ARG A 94 33.31 3.42 6.59
CA ARG A 94 32.21 3.59 7.54
C ARG A 94 31.35 2.34 7.46
N ILE A 95 31.11 1.70 8.60
CA ILE A 95 30.47 0.39 8.70
C ILE A 95 29.32 0.54 9.69
N GLY A 96 28.10 0.20 9.27
CA GLY A 96 26.91 0.18 10.13
C GLY A 96 26.18 -1.16 9.99
N SER A 97 25.44 -1.54 11.03
CA SER A 97 24.71 -2.82 11.05
C SER A 97 23.23 -2.63 11.33
N LEU A 98 22.40 -3.18 10.42
CA LEU A 98 20.93 -3.19 10.50
C LEU A 98 20.42 -4.64 10.56
N THR A 99 20.96 -5.44 11.49
CA THR A 99 20.58 -6.84 11.63
C THR A 99 19.32 -7.01 12.48
N SER A 100 18.33 -7.76 12.00
CA SER A 100 17.09 -7.99 12.75
C SER A 100 17.28 -8.87 14.01
N LEU A 101 18.28 -9.78 14.03
CA LEU A 101 18.38 -10.83 15.07
C LEU A 101 19.79 -11.15 15.62
N ALA A 102 20.87 -10.75 14.95
CA ALA A 102 22.20 -11.29 15.24
C ALA A 102 23.32 -10.25 15.25
N ALA A 103 24.29 -10.45 16.12
CA ALA A 103 25.58 -9.77 16.08
C ALA A 103 26.43 -10.24 14.89
N LEU A 104 27.27 -9.36 14.35
CA LEU A 104 28.17 -9.67 13.24
C LEU A 104 29.63 -9.50 13.65
N SER A 105 30.50 -10.26 12.99
CA SER A 105 31.92 -9.95 12.86
C SER A 105 32.22 -9.60 11.41
N PHE A 106 32.96 -8.51 11.19
CA PHE A 106 33.45 -8.06 9.90
C PHE A 106 34.99 -8.13 9.87
N GLU A 107 35.58 -8.79 8.87
CA GLU A 107 37.03 -8.79 8.65
C GLU A 107 37.39 -8.63 7.17
N ILE A 108 38.58 -8.10 6.88
CA ILE A 108 39.15 -8.07 5.53
C ILE A 108 40.42 -8.93 5.50
N GLU A 109 40.45 -9.89 4.60
CA GLU A 109 41.50 -10.89 4.44
C GLU A 109 42.90 -10.25 4.39
N GLY A 110 43.78 -10.63 5.31
CA GLY A 110 45.16 -10.14 5.37
C GLY A 110 45.33 -8.72 5.90
N HIS A 111 44.25 -8.00 6.19
CA HIS A 111 44.29 -6.62 6.67
C HIS A 111 43.96 -6.56 8.17
N THR A 112 44.46 -5.52 8.83
CA THR A 112 43.93 -5.04 10.10
C THR A 112 43.19 -3.72 9.89
N MET A 113 42.33 -3.39 10.84
CA MET A 113 41.48 -2.20 10.81
C MET A 113 41.73 -1.38 12.07
N THR A 114 42.18 -0.13 11.93
CA THR A 114 42.31 0.78 13.07
C THR A 114 40.97 1.45 13.31
N VAL A 115 40.30 1.17 14.42
CA VAL A 115 39.05 1.85 14.78
C VAL A 115 39.37 3.31 15.15
N VAL A 116 38.58 4.25 14.62
CA VAL A 116 38.79 5.69 14.83
C VAL A 116 37.55 6.43 15.32
N GLU A 117 36.37 5.80 15.17
CA GLU A 117 35.08 6.37 15.56
C GLU A 117 34.10 5.24 15.87
N ALA A 118 33.23 5.43 16.86
CA ALA A 118 32.10 4.56 17.19
C ALA A 118 30.87 5.44 17.46
N ASP A 119 29.73 5.15 16.84
CA ASP A 119 28.47 5.90 16.98
C ASP A 119 28.61 7.44 16.83
N GLY A 120 29.54 7.88 15.96
CA GLY A 120 29.84 9.30 15.72
C GLY A 120 30.91 9.91 16.62
N HIS A 121 31.32 9.22 17.69
CA HIS A 121 32.31 9.68 18.67
C HIS A 121 33.72 9.17 18.36
N ASN A 122 34.72 10.04 18.47
CA ASN A 122 36.12 9.69 18.18
C ASN A 122 36.70 8.81 19.30
N VAL A 123 37.27 7.65 18.93
CA VAL A 123 37.94 6.75 19.89
C VAL A 123 39.46 6.92 19.89
N GLU A 124 40.11 6.56 21.00
CA GLU A 124 41.54 6.23 20.97
C GLU A 124 41.80 5.11 19.96
N LEU A 125 42.92 5.20 19.23
CA LEU A 125 43.18 4.35 18.09
C LEU A 125 43.59 2.94 18.54
N PHE A 126 42.68 1.98 18.41
CA PHE A 126 42.99 0.56 18.61
C PHE A 126 42.82 -0.24 17.30
N VAL A 127 43.54 -1.34 17.19
CA VAL A 127 43.62 -2.15 15.98
C VAL A 127 42.88 -3.47 16.17
N VAL A 128 41.92 -3.75 15.30
CA VAL A 128 41.18 -5.02 15.27
C VAL A 128 41.46 -5.79 13.98
N LYS A 129 41.40 -7.12 14.07
CA LYS A 129 41.31 -8.00 12.89
C LYS A 129 39.84 -8.23 12.49
N ASN A 130 39.02 -8.54 13.50
CA ASN A 130 37.58 -8.68 13.37
C ASN A 130 36.94 -7.49 14.10
N LEU A 131 36.15 -6.68 13.39
CA LEU A 131 35.26 -5.69 13.99
C LEU A 131 33.96 -6.40 14.36
N PHE A 132 33.67 -6.50 15.64
CA PHE A 132 32.36 -6.91 16.13
C PHE A 132 31.41 -5.72 16.06
N ILE A 133 30.21 -5.93 15.51
CA ILE A 133 29.20 -4.89 15.30
C ILE A 133 27.81 -5.46 15.54
N TYR A 134 26.98 -4.68 16.24
CA TYR A 134 25.62 -5.07 16.62
C TYR A 134 24.57 -4.24 15.91
N SER A 135 23.31 -4.69 15.90
CA SER A 135 22.20 -3.93 15.31
C SER A 135 22.08 -2.54 15.96
N GLY A 136 22.03 -1.50 15.13
CA GLY A 136 22.01 -0.10 15.57
C GLY A 136 23.40 0.56 15.68
N GLU A 137 24.49 -0.21 15.75
CA GLU A 137 25.83 0.36 15.89
C GLU A 137 26.45 0.82 14.56
N THR A 138 27.34 1.81 14.66
CA THR A 138 28.18 2.30 13.57
C THR A 138 29.63 2.50 14.00
N TYR A 139 30.57 2.28 13.08
CA TYR A 139 32.00 2.49 13.30
C TYR A 139 32.66 3.12 12.08
N SER A 140 33.68 3.95 12.30
CA SER A 140 34.68 4.25 11.27
C SER A 140 35.99 3.53 11.55
N VAL A 141 36.56 2.92 10.51
CA VAL A 141 37.87 2.27 10.57
C VAL A 141 38.81 2.79 9.48
N LEU A 142 40.10 2.91 9.79
CA LEU A 142 41.15 3.12 8.81
C LEU A 142 41.76 1.77 8.41
N ILE A 143 41.91 1.56 7.10
CA ILE A 143 42.51 0.35 6.52
C ILE A 143 43.55 0.79 5.49
N LYS A 144 44.77 0.27 5.59
CA LYS A 144 45.83 0.50 4.62
C LYS A 144 45.85 -0.61 3.59
N ALA A 145 45.83 -0.28 2.31
CA ALA A 145 45.89 -1.23 1.21
C ALA A 145 47.35 -1.69 0.96
N ASP A 146 48.00 -2.30 1.94
CA ASP A 146 49.43 -2.66 1.93
C ASP A 146 49.75 -4.12 1.57
N GLN A 147 48.75 -4.91 1.20
CA GLN A 147 48.92 -6.29 0.76
C GLN A 147 49.38 -6.38 -0.71
N ALA A 148 49.73 -7.59 -1.16
CA ALA A 148 50.27 -7.83 -2.50
C ALA A 148 49.33 -7.35 -3.63
N PRO A 149 49.75 -6.39 -4.49
CA PRO A 149 48.86 -5.74 -5.47
C PRO A 149 48.50 -6.60 -6.69
N THR A 150 48.88 -7.88 -6.72
CA THR A 150 48.65 -8.81 -7.84
C THR A 150 47.32 -9.57 -7.76
N ARG A 151 46.54 -9.34 -6.70
CA ARG A 151 45.25 -10.03 -6.44
C ARG A 151 44.25 -9.15 -5.70
N ASN A 152 43.01 -9.63 -5.66
CA ASN A 152 41.96 -9.13 -4.78
C ASN A 152 41.92 -9.92 -3.45
N TYR A 153 41.18 -9.38 -2.48
CA TYR A 153 41.05 -9.89 -1.12
C TYR A 153 39.56 -10.01 -0.72
N TRP A 154 39.22 -10.96 0.15
CA TRP A 154 37.87 -11.06 0.68
C TRP A 154 37.60 -10.02 1.78
N ALA A 155 36.42 -9.40 1.76
CA ALA A 155 35.82 -8.78 2.93
C ALA A 155 34.62 -9.64 3.34
N VAL A 156 34.55 -10.03 4.61
CA VAL A 156 33.64 -11.08 5.10
C VAL A 156 32.85 -10.55 6.28
N SER A 157 31.54 -10.83 6.27
CA SER A 157 30.65 -10.65 7.42
C SER A 157 30.09 -12.00 7.87
N LYS A 158 30.09 -12.27 9.17
CA LYS A 158 29.69 -13.56 9.75
C LYS A 158 28.83 -13.38 11.00
N VAL A 159 27.82 -14.23 11.16
CA VAL A 159 27.00 -14.31 12.39
C VAL A 159 27.88 -14.74 13.57
N VAL A 160 27.90 -13.89 14.60
CA VAL A 160 28.35 -14.24 15.95
C VAL A 160 27.16 -14.10 16.90
N SER A 161 27.31 -14.41 18.20
CA SER A 161 26.25 -14.49 19.23
C SER A 161 25.29 -15.68 19.17
N ARG A 162 25.07 -16.34 18.02
CA ARG A 162 24.21 -17.53 17.93
C ARG A 162 24.71 -18.56 16.91
N ASN A 163 24.49 -19.84 17.18
CA ASN A 163 24.77 -20.91 16.20
C ASN A 163 23.86 -20.73 14.99
N SER A 164 24.43 -20.60 13.80
CA SER A 164 23.69 -20.23 12.59
C SER A 164 24.15 -21.03 11.39
N THR A 165 23.18 -21.49 10.60
CA THR A 165 23.39 -22.10 9.28
C THR A 165 23.44 -21.04 8.16
N THR A 166 23.22 -19.76 8.47
CA THR A 166 23.29 -18.64 7.52
C THR A 166 24.73 -18.52 6.99
N PRO A 167 24.95 -18.58 5.66
CA PRO A 167 26.28 -18.40 5.08
C PRO A 167 26.84 -16.99 5.35
N ASN A 168 28.17 -16.90 5.42
CA ASN A 168 28.87 -15.62 5.52
C ASN A 168 28.50 -14.69 4.36
N GLY A 169 28.32 -13.40 4.65
CA GLY A 169 28.21 -12.34 3.66
C GLY A 169 29.59 -12.05 3.07
N LEU A 170 29.68 -11.94 1.75
CA LEU A 170 30.95 -11.81 1.02
C LEU A 170 30.98 -10.53 0.19
N ALA A 171 32.12 -9.84 0.24
CA ALA A 171 32.46 -8.68 -0.56
C ALA A 171 33.91 -8.82 -1.08
N ILE A 172 34.24 -8.11 -2.17
CA ILE A 172 35.57 -8.10 -2.78
C ILE A 172 36.26 -6.78 -2.42
N PHE A 173 37.36 -6.86 -1.70
CA PHE A 173 38.28 -5.75 -1.49
C PHE A 173 39.28 -5.75 -2.66
N ASN A 174 39.01 -4.89 -3.65
CA ASN A 174 39.63 -4.90 -4.97
C ASN A 174 40.83 -3.95 -5.05
N TYR A 175 42.03 -4.49 -5.29
CA TYR A 175 43.24 -3.70 -5.49
C TYR A 175 43.38 -3.28 -6.95
N TYR A 176 43.19 -1.99 -7.27
CA TYR A 176 43.42 -1.44 -8.60
C TYR A 176 44.90 -1.63 -9.04
N PRO A 177 45.20 -2.06 -10.29
CA PRO A 177 44.31 -2.22 -11.44
C PRO A 177 43.77 -3.65 -11.66
N ASN A 178 43.75 -4.53 -10.64
CA ASN A 178 43.08 -5.82 -10.79
C ASN A 178 41.60 -5.60 -11.14
N HIS A 179 41.06 -6.46 -11.99
CA HIS A 179 39.66 -6.36 -12.39
C HIS A 179 38.72 -6.58 -11.18
N PRO A 180 37.70 -5.73 -10.96
CA PRO A 180 36.82 -5.82 -9.78
C PRO A 180 35.99 -7.11 -9.73
N ARG A 181 35.71 -7.75 -10.88
CA ARG A 181 35.03 -9.06 -10.94
C ARG A 181 35.97 -10.27 -10.77
N ARG A 182 37.28 -10.07 -10.58
CA ARG A 182 38.22 -11.17 -10.34
C ARG A 182 38.07 -11.60 -8.88
N SER A 183 37.50 -12.78 -8.62
CA SER A 183 37.42 -13.32 -7.26
C SER A 183 38.81 -13.40 -6.61
N PRO A 184 38.94 -13.11 -5.31
CA PRO A 184 40.16 -13.42 -4.56
C PRO A 184 40.52 -14.92 -4.73
N PRO A 185 41.81 -15.27 -4.90
CA PRO A 185 42.24 -16.63 -5.21
C PRO A 185 42.28 -17.57 -3.99
N THR A 186 41.95 -17.05 -2.80
CA THR A 186 41.95 -17.73 -1.51
C THR A 186 40.54 -18.12 -1.09
N VAL A 187 40.42 -18.99 -0.09
CA VAL A 187 39.13 -19.24 0.59
C VAL A 187 38.81 -18.04 1.48
N PRO A 188 37.55 -17.57 1.58
CA PRO A 188 37.16 -16.54 2.52
C PRO A 188 37.61 -16.86 3.96
N PRO A 189 38.09 -15.86 4.73
CA PRO A 189 38.33 -16.02 6.16
C PRO A 189 37.17 -16.70 6.90
N VAL A 190 37.53 -17.63 7.80
CA VAL A 190 36.57 -18.45 8.56
C VAL A 190 35.81 -17.62 9.60
N GLY A 191 36.37 -16.49 10.05
CA GLY A 191 35.86 -15.68 11.15
C GLY A 191 35.91 -16.37 12.53
N PRO A 192 35.66 -15.62 13.62
CA PRO A 192 35.60 -16.15 14.98
C PRO A 192 34.48 -17.20 15.15
N ALA A 193 34.55 -17.99 16.22
CA ALA A 193 33.47 -18.89 16.59
C ALA A 193 32.25 -18.10 17.11
N TRP A 194 31.03 -18.57 16.81
CA TRP A 194 29.81 -17.81 17.13
C TRP A 194 29.61 -17.60 18.64
N ASN A 195 30.09 -18.56 19.44
CA ASN A 195 30.03 -18.60 20.90
C ASN A 195 31.25 -17.99 21.59
N ASP A 196 32.23 -17.48 20.84
CA ASP A 196 33.37 -16.80 21.45
C ASP A 196 32.95 -15.41 21.94
N VAL A 197 32.98 -15.19 23.26
CA VAL A 197 32.53 -13.94 23.91
C VAL A 197 33.72 -13.04 24.28
N ALA A 198 34.90 -13.62 24.57
CA ALA A 198 36.02 -12.85 25.12
C ALA A 198 36.54 -11.76 24.16
N PRO A 199 36.73 -12.00 22.84
CA PRO A 199 37.11 -10.94 21.90
C PRO A 199 36.05 -9.86 21.72
N ARG A 200 34.76 -10.18 21.95
CA ARG A 200 33.65 -9.22 21.88
C ARG A 200 33.65 -8.27 23.07
N LEU A 201 33.89 -8.79 24.28
CA LEU A 201 34.11 -7.97 25.48
C LEU A 201 35.36 -7.12 25.34
N ALA A 202 36.48 -7.72 24.93
CA ALA A 202 37.76 -7.00 24.78
C ALA A 202 37.66 -5.81 23.82
N GLN A 203 36.86 -5.88 22.75
CA GLN A 203 36.63 -4.73 21.86
C GLN A 203 35.92 -3.55 22.57
N GLY A 204 35.00 -3.84 23.49
CA GLY A 204 34.36 -2.81 24.33
C GLY A 204 35.31 -2.26 25.39
N GLU A 205 36.06 -3.13 26.07
CA GLU A 205 36.97 -2.76 27.17
C GLU A 205 38.14 -1.87 26.71
N VAL A 206 38.61 -1.99 25.46
CA VAL A 206 39.65 -1.10 24.91
C VAL A 206 39.10 0.22 24.33
N MET A 207 37.78 0.39 24.28
CA MET A 207 37.15 1.53 23.62
C MET A 207 37.07 2.75 24.55
N LYS A 208 37.98 3.70 24.32
CA LYS A 208 38.09 4.96 25.08
C LYS A 208 37.82 6.16 24.19
N ALA A 209 37.32 7.25 24.76
CA ALA A 209 37.20 8.53 24.04
C ALA A 209 38.59 9.10 23.72
N ARG A 210 38.77 9.60 22.49
CA ARG A 210 40.06 10.11 22.02
C ARG A 210 40.49 11.35 22.79
N GLN A 211 41.77 11.45 23.16
CA GLN A 211 42.36 12.70 23.66
C GLN A 211 42.00 13.92 22.80
N GLY A 212 41.48 14.97 23.43
CA GLY A 212 40.92 16.17 22.78
C GLY A 212 39.43 16.07 22.40
N TYR A 213 38.80 14.90 22.53
CA TYR A 213 37.37 14.64 22.31
C TYR A 213 36.70 13.97 23.53
N ILE A 214 37.40 13.89 24.66
CA ILE A 214 36.87 13.34 25.91
C ILE A 214 35.78 14.29 26.42
N LEU A 215 34.54 13.81 26.46
CA LEU A 215 33.46 14.38 27.25
C LEU A 215 33.50 13.65 28.60
N PRO A 216 33.97 14.28 29.69
CA PRO A 216 34.02 13.60 30.99
C PRO A 216 32.60 13.43 31.55
N PRO A 217 32.22 12.23 32.04
CA PRO A 217 30.94 12.04 32.70
C PRO A 217 30.88 12.83 34.02
N PRO A 218 29.67 13.18 34.50
CA PRO A 218 29.48 13.54 35.90
C PRO A 218 30.06 12.45 36.79
N GLN A 219 30.70 12.83 37.90
CA GLN A 219 31.46 11.86 38.72
C GLN A 219 30.54 10.97 39.57
N THR A 220 29.44 11.54 40.07
CA THR A 220 28.37 10.84 40.79
C THR A 220 27.17 10.61 39.88
N SER A 221 26.30 9.69 40.27
CA SER A 221 24.97 9.50 39.70
C SER A 221 23.92 9.86 40.75
N ASP A 222 22.83 10.50 40.32
CA ASP A 222 21.73 10.89 41.19
C ASP A 222 20.69 9.77 41.30
N HIS A 223 20.63 8.88 40.30
CA HIS A 223 19.64 7.80 40.22
C HIS A 223 20.22 6.57 39.50
N ILE A 224 20.03 5.37 40.05
CA ILE A 224 20.64 4.12 39.56
C ILE A 224 19.54 3.10 39.28
N ILE A 225 19.43 2.67 38.01
CA ILE A 225 18.46 1.66 37.55
C ILE A 225 19.21 0.41 37.11
N VAL A 226 18.93 -0.73 37.73
CA VAL A 226 19.49 -2.04 37.38
C VAL A 226 18.45 -2.86 36.64
N MET A 227 18.62 -2.99 35.33
CA MET A 227 17.69 -3.63 34.40
C MET A 227 18.04 -5.09 34.13
N LEU A 228 17.30 -6.01 34.76
CA LEU A 228 17.43 -7.45 34.53
C LEU A 228 16.62 -7.91 33.33
N ASN A 229 17.32 -8.37 32.30
CA ASN A 229 16.76 -8.90 31.06
C ASN A 229 16.38 -10.37 31.22
N THR A 230 15.09 -10.69 31.09
CA THR A 230 14.52 -12.04 31.31
C THR A 230 13.52 -12.42 30.23
N GLN A 231 13.34 -13.73 30.02
CA GLN A 231 12.16 -14.28 29.36
C GLN A 231 11.23 -14.85 30.43
N ASN A 232 9.95 -14.48 30.37
CA ASN A 232 8.93 -14.87 31.36
C ASN A 232 7.70 -15.48 30.68
N ARG A 233 6.92 -16.27 31.44
CA ARG A 233 5.59 -16.72 31.04
C ARG A 233 4.54 -15.77 31.60
N ILE A 234 3.84 -15.06 30.72
CA ILE A 234 2.77 -14.13 31.08
C ILE A 234 1.53 -14.52 30.27
N ASN A 235 0.46 -14.91 30.95
CA ASN A 235 -0.77 -15.43 30.35
C ASN A 235 -0.50 -16.57 29.32
N ASP A 236 0.29 -17.56 29.72
CA ASP A 236 0.83 -18.68 28.91
C ASP A 236 1.80 -18.32 27.76
N TYR A 237 1.88 -17.06 27.34
CA TYR A 237 2.83 -16.61 26.30
C TYR A 237 4.25 -16.44 26.86
N THR A 238 5.26 -16.80 26.06
CA THR A 238 6.64 -16.35 26.31
C THR A 238 6.75 -14.88 25.91
N ARG A 239 7.15 -14.03 26.85
CA ARG A 239 7.47 -12.62 26.62
C ARG A 239 8.86 -12.29 27.16
N TRP A 240 9.49 -11.26 26.62
CA TRP A 240 10.67 -10.66 27.21
C TRP A 240 10.25 -9.64 28.28
N SER A 241 11.11 -9.38 29.25
CA SER A 241 10.82 -8.44 30.34
C SER A 241 12.09 -7.82 30.91
N VAL A 242 11.93 -6.61 31.42
CA VAL A 242 12.93 -5.91 32.25
C VAL A 242 12.38 -5.88 33.67
N ASN A 243 13.14 -6.36 34.66
CA ASN A 243 12.70 -6.39 36.08
C ASN A 243 11.31 -7.01 36.28
N ASN A 244 11.03 -8.12 35.57
CA ASN A 244 9.75 -8.83 35.49
C ASN A 244 8.56 -8.02 34.91
N VAL A 245 8.82 -6.85 34.32
CA VAL A 245 7.84 -6.09 33.54
C VAL A 245 8.09 -6.29 32.04
N SER A 246 7.11 -6.86 31.34
CA SER A 246 7.06 -6.92 29.88
C SER A 246 6.44 -5.63 29.36
N TYR A 247 7.19 -4.86 28.59
CA TYR A 247 6.68 -3.60 28.03
C TYR A 247 5.50 -3.81 27.08
N ASN A 248 4.50 -2.94 27.18
CA ASN A 248 3.36 -2.85 26.28
C ASN A 248 3.13 -1.39 25.88
N LEU A 249 3.18 -1.10 24.58
CA LEU A 249 2.97 0.25 24.05
C LEU A 249 1.47 0.62 24.13
N PRO A 250 1.07 1.77 24.70
CA PRO A 250 -0.31 2.25 24.70
C PRO A 250 -0.73 2.82 23.34
N ASP A 251 -2.03 2.79 23.05
CA ASP A 251 -2.60 3.30 21.79
C ASP A 251 -2.55 4.83 21.66
N THR A 252 -2.40 5.55 22.78
CA THR A 252 -2.21 7.00 22.84
C THR A 252 -0.72 7.31 23.12
N PRO A 253 -0.04 8.15 22.31
CA PRO A 253 1.37 8.47 22.53
C PRO A 253 1.62 9.15 23.87
N TYR A 254 2.58 8.61 24.64
CA TYR A 254 2.98 9.08 25.97
C TYR A 254 3.13 10.60 26.09
N LEU A 255 3.88 11.22 25.17
CA LEU A 255 4.16 12.66 25.21
C LEU A 255 2.88 13.51 25.21
N ILE A 256 1.89 13.11 24.39
CA ILE A 256 0.61 13.82 24.28
C ILE A 256 -0.24 13.51 25.52
N ALA A 257 -0.29 12.24 25.92
CA ALA A 257 -1.00 11.83 27.12
C ALA A 257 -0.52 12.59 28.38
N MET A 258 0.77 12.85 28.50
CA MET A 258 1.33 13.66 29.60
C MET A 258 0.98 15.14 29.47
N LYS A 259 1.19 15.74 28.29
CA LYS A 259 0.89 17.15 28.04
C LYS A 259 -0.60 17.47 28.28
N ASP A 260 -1.48 16.56 27.89
CA ASP A 260 -2.93 16.70 28.01
C ASP A 260 -3.49 16.08 29.32
N ARG A 261 -2.62 15.54 30.18
CA ARG A 261 -2.93 14.97 31.51
C ARG A 261 -3.89 13.77 31.46
N LEU A 262 -3.82 12.99 30.39
CA LEU A 262 -4.55 11.74 30.16
C LEU A 262 -3.89 10.57 30.94
N ASN A 263 -3.85 10.69 32.27
CA ASN A 263 -3.16 9.75 33.17
C ASN A 263 -3.73 8.31 33.17
N HIS A 264 -4.80 8.04 32.43
CA HIS A 264 -5.40 6.71 32.26
C HIS A 264 -4.83 5.94 31.05
N VAL A 265 -4.11 6.62 30.16
CA VAL A 265 -3.50 6.04 28.95
C VAL A 265 -2.45 4.98 29.28
N PHE A 266 -1.71 5.18 30.36
CA PHE A 266 -0.56 4.37 30.72
C PHE A 266 -0.48 4.17 32.23
N ASP A 267 0.18 3.09 32.64
CA ASP A 267 0.32 2.72 34.05
C ASP A 267 1.11 3.78 34.82
N GLN A 268 0.50 4.37 35.86
CA GLN A 268 1.11 5.44 36.65
C GLN A 268 2.08 4.93 37.73
N THR A 269 2.08 3.64 38.03
CA THR A 269 3.09 3.00 38.89
C THR A 269 4.37 2.85 38.07
N PRO A 270 5.51 3.46 38.45
CA PRO A 270 6.75 3.33 37.70
C PRO A 270 7.25 1.87 37.68
N PRO A 271 8.01 1.45 36.65
CA PRO A 271 8.65 0.14 36.67
C PRO A 271 9.68 0.07 37.81
N PRO A 272 10.01 -1.13 38.32
CA PRO A 272 10.98 -1.25 39.41
C PRO A 272 12.41 -0.85 38.97
N ASP A 273 13.08 0.00 39.75
CA ASP A 273 14.49 0.38 39.52
C ASP A 273 15.47 -0.80 39.64
N GLY A 274 15.01 -1.97 40.08
CA GLY A 274 15.83 -3.17 40.26
C GLY A 274 15.02 -4.45 40.39
N TYR A 275 15.74 -5.53 40.69
CA TYR A 275 15.20 -6.86 40.98
C TYR A 275 15.75 -7.36 42.32
N ASP A 276 15.28 -8.52 42.82
CA ASP A 276 15.86 -9.18 43.99
C ASP A 276 17.26 -9.73 43.68
N SER A 277 18.25 -8.83 43.64
CA SER A 277 19.63 -9.14 43.29
C SER A 277 20.32 -10.06 44.31
N GLN A 278 19.75 -10.25 45.51
CA GLN A 278 20.28 -11.18 46.49
C GLN A 278 19.90 -12.62 46.11
N ASN A 279 18.60 -12.90 45.95
CA ASN A 279 18.10 -14.26 45.76
C ASN A 279 17.99 -14.69 44.29
N TYR A 280 18.04 -13.77 43.33
CA TYR A 280 17.96 -14.11 41.91
C TYR A 280 19.26 -14.74 41.39
N ASP A 281 19.14 -15.91 40.77
CA ASP A 281 20.20 -16.59 40.03
C ASP A 281 20.07 -16.30 38.53
N ILE A 282 21.08 -15.66 37.95
CA ILE A 282 21.11 -15.32 36.52
C ILE A 282 21.46 -16.52 35.62
N PHE A 283 21.93 -17.64 36.19
CA PHE A 283 22.41 -18.80 35.44
C PHE A 283 21.37 -19.91 35.23
N SER A 284 20.20 -19.80 35.88
CA SER A 284 19.11 -20.78 35.78
C SER A 284 17.80 -20.15 35.30
N ILE A 285 16.87 -21.00 34.82
CA ILE A 285 15.54 -20.57 34.37
C ILE A 285 14.66 -20.26 35.59
N ALA A 286 14.58 -18.98 35.96
CA ALA A 286 13.62 -18.51 36.95
C ALA A 286 12.18 -18.57 36.39
N LYS A 287 11.21 -18.93 37.25
CA LYS A 287 9.78 -18.98 36.85
C LYS A 287 9.08 -17.62 36.90
N ASN A 288 9.66 -16.63 37.59
CA ASN A 288 9.19 -15.25 37.66
C ASN A 288 7.66 -15.10 37.73
N THR A 289 7.06 -15.71 38.74
CA THR A 289 5.59 -15.81 38.89
C THR A 289 4.89 -14.47 39.13
N ASN A 290 5.65 -13.41 39.42
CA ASN A 290 5.19 -12.02 39.50
C ASN A 290 5.42 -11.24 38.19
N ALA A 291 5.78 -11.90 37.09
CA ALA A 291 5.95 -11.22 35.81
C ALA A 291 4.61 -10.72 35.26
N THR A 292 4.61 -9.46 34.83
CA THR A 292 3.42 -8.73 34.38
C THR A 292 3.70 -7.96 33.10
N THR A 293 2.65 -7.48 32.45
CA THR A 293 2.77 -6.55 31.32
C THR A 293 2.37 -5.15 31.75
N SER A 294 3.15 -4.14 31.38
CA SER A 294 2.86 -2.75 31.74
C SER A 294 3.29 -1.76 30.66
N SER A 295 2.58 -0.65 30.63
CA SER A 295 2.85 0.58 29.88
C SER A 295 3.53 1.64 30.76
N SER A 296 4.07 1.26 31.91
CA SER A 296 4.71 2.18 32.85
C SER A 296 6.03 2.76 32.31
N ILE A 297 6.40 3.90 32.89
CA ILE A 297 7.56 4.71 32.49
C ILE A 297 8.41 5.07 33.71
N TYR A 298 9.71 5.26 33.50
CA TYR A 298 10.57 5.90 34.47
C TYR A 298 10.49 7.42 34.28
N LYS A 299 10.04 8.14 35.31
CA LYS A 299 10.06 9.62 35.33
C LYS A 299 11.36 10.09 35.95
N LEU A 300 12.24 10.66 35.14
CA LEU A 300 13.55 11.14 35.53
C LEU A 300 13.47 12.63 35.86
N GLN A 301 14.19 13.04 36.91
CA GLN A 301 14.33 14.45 37.22
C GLN A 301 15.17 15.13 36.14
N PHE A 302 14.65 16.21 35.54
CA PHE A 302 15.39 16.95 34.52
C PHE A 302 16.75 17.46 35.05
N ASN A 303 17.79 17.35 34.21
CA ASN A 303 19.21 17.53 34.51
C ASN A 303 19.81 16.58 35.57
N SER A 304 19.15 15.49 35.97
CA SER A 304 19.79 14.49 36.83
C SER A 304 20.74 13.59 36.04
N THR A 305 21.79 13.11 36.71
CA THR A 305 22.66 12.05 36.17
C THR A 305 22.07 10.69 36.49
N VAL A 306 21.92 9.83 35.49
CA VAL A 306 21.29 8.52 35.62
C VAL A 306 22.26 7.41 35.21
N ASP A 307 22.43 6.41 36.07
CA ASP A 307 23.14 5.17 35.75
C ASP A 307 22.13 4.10 35.33
N ILE A 308 22.33 3.50 34.17
CA ILE A 308 21.60 2.31 33.73
C ILE A 308 22.57 1.13 33.72
N ILE A 309 22.27 0.10 34.51
CA ILE A 309 23.01 -1.16 34.50
C ILE A 309 22.14 -2.20 33.83
N LEU A 310 22.48 -2.55 32.59
CA LEU A 310 21.92 -3.70 31.93
C LEU A 310 22.51 -4.97 32.57
N GLN A 311 21.68 -5.98 32.84
CA GLN A 311 22.09 -7.31 33.32
C GLN A 311 21.39 -8.38 32.49
N ASN A 312 22.16 -9.30 31.89
CA ASN A 312 21.59 -10.46 31.20
C ASN A 312 21.47 -11.67 32.14
N ALA A 313 20.37 -12.40 31.98
CA ALA A 313 20.12 -13.69 32.64
C ALA A 313 19.88 -14.81 31.60
N ASN A 314 19.62 -16.01 32.10
CA ASN A 314 19.26 -17.18 31.31
C ASN A 314 17.91 -17.01 30.58
N THR A 315 17.80 -17.52 29.36
CA THR A 315 16.54 -17.55 28.59
C THR A 315 15.72 -18.81 28.93
N MET A 316 14.44 -18.86 28.51
CA MET A 316 13.58 -20.04 28.70
C MET A 316 13.78 -21.12 27.61
N ASN A 317 14.95 -21.17 26.95
CA ASN A 317 15.22 -22.15 25.91
C ASN A 317 15.73 -23.50 26.46
N ASP A 318 15.46 -24.59 25.74
CA ASP A 318 15.78 -25.97 26.16
C ASP A 318 17.28 -26.23 26.40
N ASN A 319 18.14 -25.31 25.96
CA ASN A 319 19.60 -25.42 26.09
C ASN A 319 20.17 -24.70 27.32
N ASN A 320 19.34 -24.03 28.14
CA ASN A 320 19.75 -23.23 29.30
C ASN A 320 20.89 -22.24 28.97
N THR A 321 20.61 -21.30 28.06
CA THR A 321 21.59 -20.32 27.56
C THR A 321 21.11 -18.87 27.76
N SER A 322 22.07 -17.94 27.90
CA SER A 322 21.83 -16.49 27.84
C SER A 322 22.19 -15.95 26.45
N GLU A 323 21.45 -14.94 25.97
CA GLU A 323 21.66 -14.34 24.64
C GLU A 323 22.49 -13.04 24.73
N THR A 324 22.91 -12.53 23.57
CA THR A 324 23.53 -11.19 23.44
C THR A 324 22.46 -10.21 22.99
N HIS A 325 22.37 -9.04 23.63
CA HIS A 325 21.33 -8.04 23.33
C HIS A 325 21.96 -6.67 23.05
N PRO A 326 21.80 -6.11 21.84
CA PRO A 326 22.03 -4.68 21.62
C PRO A 326 20.92 -3.89 22.31
N TRP A 327 21.27 -2.79 22.97
CA TRP A 327 20.36 -1.83 23.58
C TRP A 327 20.61 -0.45 22.99
N HIS A 328 19.53 0.25 22.66
CA HIS A 328 19.56 1.58 22.05
C HIS A 328 18.69 2.55 22.87
N LEU A 329 19.21 3.76 23.09
CA LEU A 329 18.51 4.86 23.75
C LEU A 329 18.14 5.92 22.72
N HIS A 330 16.86 6.26 22.66
CA HIS A 330 16.37 7.36 21.84
C HIS A 330 16.70 8.69 22.54
N GLY A 331 16.88 9.77 21.76
CA GLY A 331 17.07 11.12 22.30
C GLY A 331 18.45 11.41 22.92
N HIS A 332 19.23 10.39 23.29
CA HIS A 332 20.49 10.55 24.02
C HIS A 332 21.62 9.68 23.47
N ASP A 333 22.83 10.24 23.48
CA ASP A 333 24.06 9.44 23.60
C ASP A 333 24.36 9.27 25.11
N PHE A 334 25.01 8.16 25.47
CA PHE A 334 25.38 7.81 26.84
C PHE A 334 26.85 7.37 26.94
N TRP A 335 27.48 7.63 28.08
CA TRP A 335 28.81 7.10 28.38
C TRP A 335 28.72 5.61 28.70
N VAL A 336 29.55 4.81 28.05
CA VAL A 336 29.73 3.40 28.44
C VAL A 336 30.77 3.33 29.55
N MET A 337 30.28 3.17 30.78
CA MET A 337 31.06 3.29 32.01
C MET A 337 31.88 2.04 32.32
N GLY A 338 31.40 0.86 31.92
CA GLY A 338 32.11 -0.40 32.12
C GLY A 338 31.30 -1.64 31.77
N TYR A 339 32.00 -2.77 31.79
CA TYR A 339 31.46 -4.10 31.51
C TYR A 339 31.86 -5.06 32.63
N GLY A 340 31.10 -6.15 32.78
CA GLY A 340 31.51 -7.26 33.62
C GLY A 340 30.82 -8.58 33.28
N GLN A 341 31.35 -9.66 33.84
CA GLN A 341 30.78 -11.00 33.75
C GLN A 341 30.14 -11.40 35.07
N GLY A 342 29.05 -12.16 35.00
CA GLY A 342 28.28 -12.57 36.16
C GLY A 342 27.23 -11.54 36.57
N LYS A 343 26.79 -11.64 37.82
CA LYS A 343 25.78 -10.75 38.42
C LYS A 343 26.46 -9.47 38.93
N PHE A 344 25.94 -8.32 38.54
CA PHE A 344 26.38 -7.01 39.00
C PHE A 344 26.25 -6.85 40.52
N ASP A 345 27.30 -6.35 41.17
CA ASP A 345 27.29 -5.94 42.58
C ASP A 345 27.45 -4.42 42.72
N ILE A 346 26.36 -3.78 43.11
CA ILE A 346 26.25 -2.32 43.33
C ILE A 346 27.27 -1.76 44.34
N ASN A 347 27.86 -2.60 45.20
CA ASN A 347 28.84 -2.18 46.20
C ASN A 347 30.30 -2.28 45.72
N SER A 348 30.58 -3.04 44.66
CA SER A 348 31.96 -3.31 44.20
C SER A 348 32.21 -3.02 42.73
N ASP A 349 31.23 -3.21 41.84
CA ASP A 349 31.38 -2.97 40.41
C ASP A 349 31.46 -1.48 40.02
N PRO A 350 30.72 -0.53 40.64
CA PRO A 350 30.91 0.91 40.36
C PRO A 350 32.32 1.44 40.59
N LYS A 351 33.14 0.77 41.41
CA LYS A 351 34.55 1.12 41.63
C LYS A 351 35.45 0.81 40.42
N LYS A 352 34.92 0.07 39.44
CA LYS A 352 35.58 -0.30 38.18
C LYS A 352 35.18 0.62 37.01
N TYR A 353 34.25 1.56 37.23
CA TYR A 353 33.78 2.45 36.17
C TYR A 353 34.89 3.37 35.66
N ASN A 354 34.95 3.53 34.35
CA ASN A 354 35.80 4.52 33.71
C ASN A 354 35.14 5.91 33.82
N LEU A 355 35.57 6.72 34.80
CA LEU A 355 35.14 8.12 34.95
C LEU A 355 36.09 9.12 34.24
N VAL A 356 37.10 8.64 33.52
CA VAL A 356 38.22 9.45 33.01
C VAL A 356 38.14 9.67 31.50
N ASP A 357 38.03 8.58 30.73
CA ASP A 357 37.97 8.61 29.26
C ASP A 357 36.93 7.62 28.64
N PRO A 358 35.72 7.44 29.23
CA PRO A 358 34.71 6.55 28.66
C PRO A 358 34.21 7.05 27.31
N ILE A 359 33.90 6.11 26.41
CA ILE A 359 33.32 6.41 25.11
C ILE A 359 31.82 6.73 25.22
N MET A 360 31.37 7.75 24.47
CA MET A 360 29.96 8.03 24.24
C MET A 360 29.42 7.17 23.10
N LYS A 361 28.23 6.60 23.26
CA LYS A 361 27.51 5.78 22.26
C LYS A 361 26.00 5.97 22.41
N ASN A 362 25.22 5.67 21.37
CA ASN A 362 23.77 5.52 21.49
C ASN A 362 23.32 4.06 21.40
N THR A 363 24.20 3.13 21.01
CA THR A 363 23.90 1.70 20.96
C THR A 363 25.00 0.87 21.61
N VAL A 364 24.64 -0.11 22.44
CA VAL A 364 25.61 -0.93 23.18
C VAL A 364 25.12 -2.36 23.36
N SER A 365 26.01 -3.33 23.18
CA SER A 365 25.69 -4.75 23.42
C SER A 365 26.00 -5.18 24.84
N ILE A 366 25.04 -5.86 25.47
CA ILE A 366 25.27 -6.66 26.67
C ILE A 366 25.42 -8.15 26.29
N GLN A 367 26.48 -8.78 26.82
CA GLN A 367 26.88 -10.15 26.51
C GLN A 367 26.16 -11.19 27.39
N PRO A 368 26.16 -12.49 27.01
CA PRO A 368 25.55 -13.57 27.78
C PRO A 368 26.06 -13.63 29.23
N TYR A 369 25.14 -13.66 30.19
CA TYR A 369 25.42 -13.64 31.64
C TYR A 369 26.33 -12.48 32.12
N GLY A 370 26.48 -11.41 31.33
CA GLY A 370 27.26 -10.23 31.71
C GLY A 370 26.38 -9.07 32.15
N TRP A 371 27.03 -7.97 32.50
CA TRP A 371 26.42 -6.67 32.74
C TRP A 371 27.14 -5.56 31.95
N THR A 372 26.46 -4.44 31.75
CA THR A 372 27.00 -3.25 31.08
C THR A 372 26.43 -2.01 31.76
N ALA A 373 27.31 -1.13 32.24
CA ALA A 373 26.93 0.10 32.93
C ALA A 373 27.03 1.30 32.00
N LEU A 374 25.95 2.08 31.92
CA LEU A 374 25.79 3.27 31.11
C LEU A 374 25.50 4.46 32.02
N ARG A 375 25.93 5.67 31.63
CA ARG A 375 25.56 6.92 32.29
C ARG A 375 25.07 7.92 31.24
N PHE A 376 24.02 8.68 31.55
CA PHE A 376 23.62 9.84 30.77
C PHE A 376 23.10 10.94 31.71
N VAL A 377 22.88 12.14 31.17
CA VAL A 377 22.18 13.22 31.88
C VAL A 377 20.81 13.35 31.26
N ALA A 378 19.76 13.43 32.08
CA ALA A 378 18.40 13.67 31.63
C ALA A 378 18.18 15.15 31.27
N ASP A 379 18.94 15.68 30.30
CA ASP A 379 18.96 17.08 29.86
C ASP A 379 18.23 17.37 28.53
N ASN A 380 17.51 16.38 27.97
CA ASN A 380 16.80 16.51 26.69
C ASN A 380 15.27 16.32 26.89
N PRO A 381 14.48 17.40 27.07
CA PRO A 381 13.07 17.30 27.41
C PRO A 381 12.25 16.44 26.44
N GLY A 382 11.62 15.37 26.93
CA GLY A 382 10.92 14.43 26.06
C GLY A 382 10.50 13.13 26.71
N VAL A 383 10.10 12.20 25.83
CA VAL A 383 9.76 10.83 26.18
C VAL A 383 10.54 9.91 25.24
N TRP A 384 11.42 9.09 25.80
CA TRP A 384 12.46 8.39 25.06
C TRP A 384 12.36 6.89 25.30
N ALA A 385 12.28 6.11 24.22
CA ALA A 385 12.32 4.66 24.32
C ALA A 385 13.76 4.20 24.58
N PHE A 386 13.92 3.23 25.48
CA PHE A 386 15.16 2.50 25.70
C PHE A 386 14.87 1.02 25.55
N HIS A 387 15.40 0.38 24.51
CA HIS A 387 14.96 -0.97 24.15
C HIS A 387 16.05 -1.82 23.51
N CYS A 388 15.80 -3.13 23.49
CA CYS A 388 16.65 -4.03 22.73
C CYS A 388 16.48 -3.76 21.22
N HIS A 389 17.60 -3.61 20.51
CA HIS A 389 17.62 -3.40 19.05
C HIS A 389 17.56 -4.72 18.25
N ILE A 390 16.99 -5.77 18.85
CA ILE A 390 16.48 -6.96 18.16
C ILE A 390 14.96 -6.79 18.10
N GLU A 391 14.42 -6.62 16.90
CA GLU A 391 13.01 -6.22 16.66
C GLU A 391 12.02 -7.17 17.36
N ALA A 392 12.26 -8.47 17.22
CA ALA A 392 11.45 -9.51 17.85
C ALA A 392 11.50 -9.47 19.39
N HIS A 393 12.60 -8.98 20.00
CA HIS A 393 12.71 -8.90 21.45
C HIS A 393 11.96 -7.67 21.98
N PHE A 394 12.10 -6.52 21.32
CA PHE A 394 11.32 -5.33 21.67
C PHE A 394 9.82 -5.57 21.51
N TYR A 395 9.38 -6.18 20.40
CA TYR A 395 7.98 -6.57 20.17
C TYR A 395 7.42 -7.51 21.26
N LEU A 396 8.27 -8.37 21.81
CA LEU A 396 7.92 -9.28 22.91
C LEU A 396 8.03 -8.64 24.31
N GLY A 397 8.33 -7.33 24.41
CA GLY A 397 8.35 -6.58 25.65
C GLY A 397 9.73 -6.20 26.20
N MET A 398 10.81 -6.38 25.43
CA MET A 398 12.18 -6.02 25.85
C MET A 398 12.52 -4.54 25.65
N GLY A 399 11.92 -3.68 26.46
CA GLY A 399 12.21 -2.26 26.49
C GLY A 399 11.58 -1.57 27.69
N VAL A 400 11.86 -0.28 27.82
CA VAL A 400 11.29 0.63 28.80
C VAL A 400 11.16 2.02 28.16
N VAL A 401 10.53 2.96 28.85
CA VAL A 401 10.41 4.35 28.43
C VAL A 401 10.86 5.28 29.55
N PHE A 402 11.70 6.24 29.20
CA PHE A 402 12.11 7.36 30.04
C PHE A 402 11.28 8.59 29.72
N GLU A 403 10.94 9.36 30.74
CA GLU A 403 10.29 10.66 30.65
C GLU A 403 11.13 11.67 31.42
N GLU A 404 11.44 12.80 30.79
CA GLU A 404 12.21 13.88 31.42
C GLU A 404 11.69 15.23 30.96
N GLY A 405 11.41 16.13 31.91
CA GLY A 405 11.09 17.54 31.63
C GLY A 405 9.95 17.78 30.63
N VAL A 406 8.97 16.88 30.50
CA VAL A 406 7.90 17.02 29.49
C VAL A 406 7.13 18.32 29.64
N GLU A 407 7.04 18.89 30.85
CA GLU A 407 6.48 20.22 31.09
C GLU A 407 7.24 21.35 30.38
N MET A 408 8.55 21.22 30.18
CA MET A 408 9.42 22.23 29.54
C MET A 408 9.22 22.33 28.03
N LEU A 409 8.69 21.29 27.39
CA LEU A 409 8.44 21.30 25.95
C LEU A 409 7.42 22.38 25.54
N GLY A 410 7.57 22.91 24.32
CA GLY A 410 6.62 23.86 23.75
C GLY A 410 5.26 23.24 23.42
N ARG A 411 4.47 23.96 22.60
CA ARG A 411 3.29 23.36 21.97
C ARG A 411 3.75 22.30 20.96
N TYR A 412 3.22 21.09 21.08
CA TYR A 412 3.39 20.04 20.07
C TYR A 412 2.50 20.33 18.84
N PRO A 413 2.84 19.84 17.64
CA PRO A 413 2.01 20.02 16.45
C PRO A 413 0.72 19.20 16.56
N THR A 414 -0.41 19.72 16.07
CA THR A 414 -1.71 19.03 16.12
C THR A 414 -1.73 17.72 15.33
N SER A 415 -0.80 17.52 14.37
CA SER A 415 -0.68 16.30 13.59
C SER A 415 -0.41 15.04 14.43
N ILE A 416 0.16 15.15 15.62
CA ILE A 416 0.43 13.96 16.46
C ILE A 416 -0.79 13.49 17.27
N THR A 417 -1.86 14.29 17.43
CA THR A 417 -3.06 13.93 18.22
C THR A 417 -4.05 13.01 17.48
N GLY A 418 -3.56 12.23 16.51
CA GLY A 418 -4.40 11.43 15.60
C GLY A 418 -4.80 10.04 16.12
N CYS A 419 -4.31 9.64 17.30
CA CYS A 419 -4.35 8.28 17.83
C CYS A 419 -4.73 8.21 19.31
N GLY A 420 -5.25 7.05 19.72
CA GLY A 420 -5.77 6.79 21.06
C GLY A 420 -6.82 7.82 21.52
N ASP A 421 -6.80 8.16 22.80
CA ASP A 421 -7.75 9.04 23.48
C ASP A 421 -7.62 10.53 23.05
N THR A 422 -6.53 10.89 22.36
CA THR A 422 -6.34 12.24 21.82
C THR A 422 -7.09 12.47 20.50
N LYS A 423 -7.61 11.39 19.89
CA LYS A 423 -8.35 11.38 18.63
C LYS A 423 -9.66 12.17 18.74
N GLY A 424 -9.59 13.45 18.41
CA GLY A 424 -10.74 14.39 18.40
C GLY A 424 -10.68 15.50 19.45
N TYR A 425 -9.67 15.50 20.33
CA TYR A 425 -9.58 16.43 21.47
C TYR A 425 -9.55 17.93 21.08
N HIS A 426 -9.20 18.23 19.83
CA HIS A 426 -9.21 19.59 19.28
C HIS A 426 -10.55 20.04 18.66
N MET A 427 -11.50 19.14 18.37
CA MET A 427 -12.80 19.54 17.79
C MET A 427 -13.62 20.38 18.79
N ASP A 428 -13.57 20.07 20.09
CA ASP A 428 -14.44 20.73 21.08
C ASP A 428 -14.00 22.15 21.45
N ARG A 429 -12.70 22.48 21.36
CA ARG A 429 -12.22 23.85 21.67
C ARG A 429 -12.44 24.84 20.53
N GLU A 430 -12.30 24.41 19.28
CA GLU A 430 -12.64 25.23 18.12
C GLU A 430 -14.17 25.45 18.01
N LEU A 431 -14.99 24.43 18.32
CA LEU A 431 -16.46 24.57 18.34
C LEU A 431 -16.94 25.67 19.29
N ILE A 432 -16.35 25.76 20.49
CA ILE A 432 -16.74 26.74 21.52
C ILE A 432 -16.35 28.17 21.13
N MET A 433 -15.26 28.36 20.37
CA MET A 433 -14.83 29.68 19.91
C MET A 433 -15.54 30.11 18.61
N ALA A 434 -15.89 29.17 17.74
CA ALA A 434 -16.71 29.40 16.55
C ALA A 434 -18.17 29.77 16.87
N LEU A 435 -18.70 29.36 18.03
CA LEU A 435 -20.07 29.66 18.46
C LEU A 435 -20.37 31.15 18.71
N PHE A 436 -19.34 32.00 18.84
CA PHE A 436 -19.51 33.43 19.14
C PHE A 436 -19.46 34.37 17.93
N LEU A 437 -19.18 33.86 16.72
CA LEU A 437 -18.95 34.67 15.51
C LEU A 437 -20.04 34.55 14.43
N SER A 438 -21.08 33.76 14.66
CA SER A 438 -22.10 33.41 13.65
C SER A 438 -23.45 34.16 13.79
N LEU A 439 -23.57 35.15 14.68
CA LEU A 439 -24.73 36.06 14.74
C LEU A 439 -24.46 37.39 14.02
N SER A 440 -24.49 37.39 12.69
CA SER A 440 -24.97 38.55 11.88
C SER A 440 -24.89 38.30 10.37
N LEU A 441 -26.02 37.97 9.74
CA LEU A 441 -26.70 38.82 8.74
C LEU A 441 -27.91 38.10 8.11
N LEU A 442 -28.89 38.89 7.67
CA LEU A 442 -30.27 38.46 7.43
C LEU A 442 -30.61 38.22 5.94
N SER A 443 -31.31 37.11 5.72
CA SER A 443 -32.35 36.84 4.71
C SER A 443 -32.66 37.88 3.61
N VAL A 444 -32.56 37.43 2.35
CA VAL A 444 -33.26 37.95 1.15
C VAL A 444 -33.72 36.73 0.31
N PRO A 445 -34.89 36.71 -0.37
CA PRO A 445 -35.50 35.46 -0.84
C PRO A 445 -35.40 35.14 -2.35
N PHE A 446 -35.31 33.82 -2.65
CA PHE A 446 -35.48 33.10 -3.95
C PHE A 446 -34.40 33.27 -5.05
N PRO A 447 -34.18 32.26 -5.94
CA PRO A 447 -34.68 30.88 -5.99
C PRO A 447 -33.60 29.77 -6.06
N ALA A 448 -34.02 28.49 -5.90
CA ALA A 448 -33.29 27.24 -6.23
C ALA A 448 -31.84 27.07 -5.70
N GLU A 449 -31.71 26.53 -4.49
CA GLU A 449 -30.45 26.39 -3.75
C GLU A 449 -29.69 25.06 -4.06
N ALA A 450 -28.44 25.18 -4.52
CA ALA A 450 -27.50 24.06 -4.65
C ALA A 450 -26.95 23.63 -3.28
N ARG A 451 -26.85 22.32 -2.99
CA ARG A 451 -26.51 21.82 -1.65
C ARG A 451 -25.08 21.32 -1.55
N ILE A 452 -24.49 21.46 -0.36
CA ILE A 452 -23.22 20.79 -0.02
C ILE A 452 -23.53 19.37 0.48
N ARG A 453 -22.87 18.36 -0.09
CA ARG A 453 -22.94 16.95 0.29
C ARG A 453 -21.62 16.54 0.92
N HIS A 454 -21.58 16.50 2.25
CA HIS A 454 -20.36 16.17 2.99
C HIS A 454 -20.33 14.68 3.39
N PHE A 455 -19.24 13.99 3.07
CA PHE A 455 -18.98 12.60 3.41
C PHE A 455 -17.66 12.47 4.16
N LYS A 456 -17.65 11.69 5.25
CA LYS A 456 -16.42 11.28 5.95
C LYS A 456 -16.14 9.81 5.64
N TRP A 457 -15.00 9.53 5.04
CA TRP A 457 -14.58 8.20 4.58
C TRP A 457 -13.25 7.81 5.21
N GLU A 458 -13.21 6.67 5.90
CA GLU A 458 -11.98 5.99 6.30
C GLU A 458 -11.70 4.86 5.31
N VAL A 459 -10.53 4.89 4.67
CA VAL A 459 -10.03 3.81 3.80
C VAL A 459 -9.12 2.91 4.62
N LYS A 460 -9.43 1.62 4.69
CA LYS A 460 -8.56 0.62 5.36
C LYS A 460 -8.77 -0.79 4.83
N TYR A 461 -7.80 -1.66 5.11
CA TYR A 461 -7.95 -3.10 4.90
C TYR A 461 -8.91 -3.72 5.93
N GLU A 462 -9.81 -4.56 5.45
CA GLU A 462 -10.60 -5.47 6.26
C GLU A 462 -10.66 -6.85 5.59
N TYR A 463 -10.83 -7.92 6.38
CA TYR A 463 -11.12 -9.23 5.81
C TYR A 463 -12.54 -9.27 5.25
N LYS A 464 -12.69 -9.68 3.99
CA LYS A 464 -13.98 -9.84 3.30
C LYS A 464 -14.00 -11.16 2.52
N SER A 465 -15.20 -11.67 2.30
CA SER A 465 -15.46 -12.95 1.64
C SER A 465 -16.48 -12.79 0.51
N GLN A 466 -16.26 -11.83 -0.40
CA GLN A 466 -17.21 -11.39 -1.43
C GLN A 466 -17.66 -12.51 -2.39
N ASP A 467 -16.83 -13.53 -2.58
CA ASP A 467 -17.13 -14.75 -3.36
C ASP A 467 -16.98 -16.05 -2.53
N CYS A 468 -17.05 -15.93 -1.21
CA CYS A 468 -16.78 -16.97 -0.21
C CYS A 468 -15.29 -17.29 0.00
N TYR A 469 -14.36 -16.68 -0.74
CA TYR A 469 -12.93 -16.73 -0.43
C TYR A 469 -12.55 -15.53 0.46
N LYS A 470 -12.06 -15.81 1.68
CA LYS A 470 -11.69 -14.77 2.65
C LYS A 470 -10.30 -14.20 2.35
N LYS A 471 -10.23 -13.00 1.76
CA LYS A 471 -8.97 -12.22 1.60
C LYS A 471 -9.06 -10.84 2.27
N LEU A 472 -7.95 -10.12 2.33
CA LEU A 472 -7.97 -8.69 2.67
C LEU A 472 -8.51 -7.90 1.47
N ALA A 473 -9.46 -7.02 1.75
CA ALA A 473 -10.02 -6.07 0.80
C ALA A 473 -9.84 -4.65 1.33
N ILE A 474 -9.60 -3.69 0.46
CA ILE A 474 -9.62 -2.27 0.82
C ILE A 474 -11.08 -1.82 0.86
N THR A 475 -11.47 -1.17 1.95
CA THR A 475 -12.86 -0.78 2.22
C THR A 475 -12.99 0.69 2.52
N ILE A 476 -14.14 1.28 2.21
CA ILE A 476 -14.54 2.61 2.70
C ILE A 476 -15.57 2.40 3.81
N ASN A 477 -15.26 2.86 5.02
CA ASN A 477 -16.12 2.70 6.20
C ASN A 477 -16.61 1.24 6.39
N GLY A 478 -15.72 0.28 6.16
CA GLY A 478 -15.99 -1.17 6.27
C GLY A 478 -16.81 -1.80 5.13
N LYS A 479 -17.03 -1.06 4.03
CA LYS A 479 -17.78 -1.53 2.84
C LYS A 479 -16.89 -1.66 1.60
N THR A 480 -17.11 -2.75 0.85
CA THR A 480 -16.65 -2.99 -0.53
C THR A 480 -17.80 -3.67 -1.29
N PRO A 481 -18.26 -3.13 -2.44
CA PRO A 481 -18.06 -1.76 -2.90
C PRO A 481 -18.38 -0.73 -1.82
N GLY A 482 -17.76 0.45 -1.94
CA GLY A 482 -17.98 1.56 -1.03
C GLY A 482 -19.38 2.17 -1.13
N PRO A 483 -19.70 3.15 -0.27
CA PRO A 483 -21.01 3.78 -0.23
C PRO A 483 -21.28 4.65 -1.47
N THR A 484 -22.42 4.42 -2.14
CA THR A 484 -22.88 5.28 -3.23
C THR A 484 -22.99 6.75 -2.81
N ILE A 485 -22.44 7.66 -3.61
CA ILE A 485 -22.69 9.10 -3.47
C ILE A 485 -24.00 9.42 -4.20
N GLU A 486 -25.01 9.85 -3.44
CA GLU A 486 -26.30 10.32 -3.98
C GLU A 486 -26.34 11.86 -3.95
N ALA A 487 -26.42 12.48 -5.13
CA ALA A 487 -26.35 13.93 -5.31
C ALA A 487 -27.40 14.45 -6.31
N ARG A 488 -27.50 15.78 -6.44
CA ARG A 488 -28.24 16.47 -7.50
C ARG A 488 -27.31 17.32 -8.36
N VAL A 489 -27.72 17.62 -9.58
CA VAL A 489 -27.00 18.58 -10.44
C VAL A 489 -26.73 19.88 -9.67
N ASN A 490 -25.51 20.39 -9.80
CA ASN A 490 -24.95 21.54 -9.08
C ASN A 490 -24.70 21.36 -7.57
N ASP A 491 -25.02 20.22 -6.95
CA ASP A 491 -24.56 19.95 -5.58
C ASP A 491 -23.01 19.95 -5.53
N THR A 492 -22.45 20.53 -4.47
CA THR A 492 -21.01 20.45 -4.18
C THR A 492 -20.75 19.21 -3.33
N VAL A 493 -20.05 18.23 -3.87
CA VAL A 493 -19.59 17.05 -3.14
C VAL A 493 -18.30 17.40 -2.40
N VAL A 494 -18.26 17.08 -1.10
CA VAL A 494 -17.08 17.20 -0.25
C VAL A 494 -16.81 15.84 0.38
N VAL A 495 -15.62 15.28 0.18
CA VAL A 495 -15.22 13.99 0.77
C VAL A 495 -13.96 14.18 1.59
N GLU A 496 -14.11 14.12 2.90
CA GLU A 496 -13.03 14.04 3.88
C GLU A 496 -12.56 12.58 3.95
N LEU A 497 -11.46 12.28 3.26
CA LEU A 497 -10.90 10.94 3.09
C LEU A 497 -9.69 10.75 4.01
N LYS A 498 -9.84 9.93 5.06
CA LYS A 498 -8.72 9.46 5.87
C LYS A 498 -8.12 8.19 5.26
N ASN A 499 -6.81 8.19 5.04
CA ASN A 499 -6.07 6.98 4.73
C ASN A 499 -5.65 6.26 6.03
N SER A 500 -6.30 5.15 6.34
CA SER A 500 -5.96 4.25 7.45
C SER A 500 -5.37 2.92 6.94
N LEU A 501 -4.77 2.90 5.74
CA LEU A 501 -3.87 1.83 5.30
C LEU A 501 -2.51 1.98 6.01
N LEU A 502 -1.83 0.86 6.29
CA LEU A 502 -0.63 0.86 7.14
C LEU A 502 0.63 1.37 6.43
N THR A 503 0.85 0.92 5.21
CA THR A 503 2.06 1.21 4.40
C THR A 503 1.72 1.68 2.99
N GLU A 504 0.44 1.91 2.70
CA GLU A 504 -0.05 2.25 1.38
C GLU A 504 -0.56 3.67 1.28
N ASN A 505 -0.05 4.34 0.26
CA ASN A 505 -0.63 5.54 -0.34
C ASN A 505 -2.00 5.24 -0.96
N VAL A 506 -2.85 6.26 -1.07
CA VAL A 506 -4.15 6.17 -1.78
C VAL A 506 -4.49 7.48 -2.51
N VAL A 507 -5.23 7.37 -3.62
CA VAL A 507 -6.01 8.47 -4.23
C VAL A 507 -7.35 7.92 -4.71
N ILE A 508 -8.40 8.74 -4.78
CA ILE A 508 -9.71 8.37 -5.29
C ILE A 508 -10.05 9.23 -6.50
N HIS A 509 -10.20 8.59 -7.66
CA HIS A 509 -10.68 9.23 -8.87
C HIS A 509 -12.22 9.19 -8.94
N TRP A 510 -12.78 10.27 -9.49
CA TRP A 510 -14.22 10.51 -9.62
C TRP A 510 -14.65 10.31 -11.07
N HIS A 511 -14.59 9.06 -11.52
CA HIS A 511 -14.80 8.62 -12.90
C HIS A 511 -16.05 9.21 -13.56
N GLY A 512 -15.83 10.00 -14.61
CA GLY A 512 -16.86 10.71 -15.38
C GLY A 512 -17.25 12.09 -14.84
N ILE A 513 -16.75 12.49 -13.67
CA ILE A 513 -16.90 13.86 -13.16
C ILE A 513 -15.84 14.75 -13.82
N ARG A 514 -16.29 15.82 -14.48
CA ARG A 514 -15.41 16.65 -15.33
C ARG A 514 -14.45 17.55 -14.54
N GLN A 515 -14.58 17.66 -13.22
CA GLN A 515 -13.70 18.49 -12.37
C GLN A 515 -13.53 19.94 -12.88
N LYS A 516 -14.58 20.52 -13.48
CA LYS A 516 -14.52 21.88 -14.05
C LYS A 516 -14.19 22.90 -12.97
N GLY A 517 -13.02 23.52 -13.07
CA GLY A 517 -12.47 24.44 -12.08
C GLY A 517 -11.85 23.79 -10.82
N THR A 518 -11.79 22.46 -10.75
CA THR A 518 -11.21 21.68 -9.64
C THR A 518 -10.28 20.54 -10.09
N PRO A 519 -9.39 20.72 -11.09
CA PRO A 519 -8.58 19.62 -11.66
C PRO A 519 -7.66 18.94 -10.63
N TRP A 520 -7.20 19.66 -9.62
CA TRP A 520 -6.43 19.13 -8.48
C TRP A 520 -7.21 18.14 -7.58
N PHE A 521 -8.53 17.99 -7.77
CA PHE A 521 -9.36 16.99 -7.10
C PHE A 521 -9.80 15.85 -8.02
N ASP A 522 -9.21 15.73 -9.22
CA ASP A 522 -9.40 14.56 -10.09
C ASP A 522 -8.94 13.25 -9.45
N GLY A 523 -7.96 13.29 -8.54
CA GLY A 523 -7.58 12.12 -7.76
C GLY A 523 -6.68 11.13 -8.50
N THR A 524 -5.79 11.64 -9.34
CA THR A 524 -4.84 10.85 -10.15
C THR A 524 -3.40 11.07 -9.68
N ALA A 525 -2.80 10.04 -9.09
CA ALA A 525 -1.47 10.12 -8.49
C ALA A 525 -0.39 10.35 -9.56
N GLY A 526 0.49 11.33 -9.33
CA GLY A 526 1.51 11.72 -10.31
C GLY A 526 0.97 12.54 -11.50
N VAL A 527 -0.35 12.74 -11.61
CA VAL A 527 -0.96 13.63 -12.61
C VAL A 527 -1.49 14.90 -11.93
N THR A 528 -2.56 14.79 -11.14
CA THR A 528 -3.23 15.96 -10.57
C THR A 528 -2.87 16.23 -9.12
N GLN A 529 -2.44 15.23 -8.38
CA GLN A 529 -2.04 15.37 -6.98
C GLN A 529 -0.98 14.38 -6.51
N CYS A 530 -0.33 14.72 -5.40
CA CYS A 530 0.39 13.76 -4.59
C CYS A 530 -0.57 12.73 -3.98
N PRO A 531 -0.11 11.48 -3.77
CA PRO A 531 -0.90 10.48 -3.08
C PRO A 531 -1.08 10.83 -1.60
N ILE A 532 -2.22 10.42 -1.04
CA ILE A 532 -2.53 10.58 0.38
C ILE A 532 -1.78 9.48 1.13
N VAL A 533 -0.83 9.86 1.98
CA VAL A 533 0.04 8.91 2.70
C VAL A 533 -0.69 8.24 3.88
N PRO A 534 -0.20 7.09 4.40
CA PRO A 534 -0.71 6.46 5.62
C PRO A 534 -0.89 7.44 6.79
N GLY A 535 -2.08 7.44 7.39
CA GLY A 535 -2.45 8.29 8.53
C GLY A 535 -3.12 9.62 8.16
N ASP A 536 -2.82 10.17 6.99
CA ASP A 536 -3.27 11.51 6.58
C ASP A 536 -4.76 11.56 6.20
N THR A 537 -5.32 12.77 6.24
CA THR A 537 -6.67 13.08 5.78
C THR A 537 -6.64 14.14 4.69
N PHE A 538 -7.30 13.86 3.57
CA PHE A 538 -7.39 14.77 2.42
C PHE A 538 -8.85 15.08 2.11
N VAL A 539 -9.16 16.33 1.77
CA VAL A 539 -10.53 16.77 1.47
C VAL A 539 -10.69 17.06 -0.01
N TYR A 540 -11.37 16.16 -0.72
CA TYR A 540 -11.82 16.42 -2.10
C TYR A 540 -13.04 17.35 -2.07
N LYS A 541 -13.11 18.31 -3.00
CA LYS A 541 -14.26 19.22 -3.14
C LYS A 541 -14.52 19.57 -4.61
N PHE A 542 -15.64 19.10 -5.16
CA PHE A 542 -15.99 19.31 -6.56
C PHE A 542 -17.51 19.46 -6.75
N VAL A 543 -17.94 19.99 -7.89
CA VAL A 543 -19.36 20.11 -8.25
C VAL A 543 -19.74 18.97 -9.19
N VAL A 544 -20.91 18.35 -8.96
CA VAL A 544 -21.51 17.42 -9.92
C VAL A 544 -22.37 18.20 -10.92
N ASP A 545 -21.80 18.47 -12.09
CA ASP A 545 -22.31 19.45 -13.07
C ASP A 545 -23.36 18.91 -14.05
N ARG A 546 -23.67 17.60 -13.99
CA ARG A 546 -24.62 16.94 -14.88
C ARG A 546 -25.33 15.74 -14.23
N PRO A 547 -26.59 15.43 -14.60
CA PRO A 547 -27.31 14.26 -14.08
C PRO A 547 -26.71 12.97 -14.65
N GLY A 548 -27.01 11.83 -14.05
CA GLY A 548 -26.71 10.52 -14.63
C GLY A 548 -26.01 9.56 -13.67
N THR A 549 -25.36 8.56 -14.25
CA THR A 549 -24.69 7.47 -13.54
C THR A 549 -23.18 7.56 -13.72
N TYR A 550 -22.45 7.71 -12.62
CA TYR A 550 -20.99 7.85 -12.59
C TYR A 550 -20.38 6.89 -11.56
N LEU A 551 -19.05 6.87 -11.49
CA LEU A 551 -18.29 5.91 -10.71
C LEU A 551 -17.23 6.63 -9.86
N TYR A 552 -16.67 5.93 -8.87
CA TYR A 552 -15.42 6.36 -8.23
C TYR A 552 -14.58 5.12 -7.90
N HIS A 553 -13.25 5.27 -7.90
CA HIS A 553 -12.33 4.17 -7.60
C HIS A 553 -10.94 4.66 -7.19
N ALA A 554 -10.13 3.76 -6.64
CA ALA A 554 -8.71 4.01 -6.47
C ALA A 554 -8.03 4.26 -7.82
N HIS A 555 -7.12 5.24 -7.87
CA HIS A 555 -6.25 5.49 -9.02
C HIS A 555 -4.77 5.44 -8.59
N TYR A 556 -4.43 4.40 -7.83
CA TYR A 556 -3.11 4.13 -7.30
C TYR A 556 -2.78 2.63 -7.37
N GLY A 557 -1.67 2.28 -8.03
CA GLY A 557 -1.26 0.89 -8.21
C GLY A 557 -2.33 0.06 -8.93
N LEU A 558 -2.78 -1.01 -8.27
CA LEU A 558 -3.92 -1.85 -8.71
C LEU A 558 -5.08 -1.83 -7.69
N GLN A 559 -5.13 -0.83 -6.80
CA GLN A 559 -5.95 -0.86 -5.56
C GLN A 559 -7.46 -1.00 -5.79
N ARG A 560 -8.01 -0.66 -6.96
CA ARG A 560 -9.45 -0.82 -7.22
C ARG A 560 -9.87 -2.28 -7.31
N GLU A 561 -8.97 -3.18 -7.74
CA GLU A 561 -9.16 -4.64 -7.72
C GLU A 561 -9.38 -5.12 -6.28
N ALA A 562 -8.64 -4.57 -5.32
CA ALA A 562 -8.76 -4.93 -3.91
C ALA A 562 -10.08 -4.48 -3.25
N GLY A 563 -11.01 -3.85 -3.99
CA GLY A 563 -12.34 -3.47 -3.49
C GLY A 563 -12.57 -1.95 -3.30
N LEU A 564 -11.56 -1.12 -3.56
CA LEU A 564 -11.67 0.33 -3.41
C LEU A 564 -12.36 0.97 -4.63
N ASN A 565 -13.68 0.81 -4.70
CA ASN A 565 -14.54 1.28 -5.79
C ASN A 565 -15.98 1.58 -5.30
N GLY A 566 -16.77 2.28 -6.12
CA GLY A 566 -18.20 2.53 -5.86
C GLY A 566 -18.87 3.39 -6.93
N MET A 567 -20.10 3.84 -6.65
CA MET A 567 -20.95 4.58 -7.60
C MET A 567 -21.24 6.01 -7.15
N ILE A 568 -21.53 6.88 -8.12
CA ILE A 568 -22.07 8.22 -7.91
C ILE A 568 -23.36 8.32 -8.75
N CYS A 569 -24.48 8.59 -8.10
CA CYS A 569 -25.77 8.83 -8.74
C CYS A 569 -26.09 10.32 -8.65
N VAL A 570 -26.25 10.99 -9.80
CA VAL A 570 -26.64 12.41 -9.86
C VAL A 570 -28.05 12.51 -10.43
N SER A 571 -28.95 13.08 -9.64
CA SER A 571 -30.36 13.28 -10.00
C SER A 571 -30.62 14.69 -10.54
N LEU A 572 -31.63 14.82 -11.40
CA LEU A 572 -32.06 16.10 -11.99
C LEU A 572 -32.45 17.15 -10.93
N PRO A 573 -32.41 18.45 -11.28
CA PRO A 573 -32.94 19.53 -10.46
C PRO A 573 -34.42 19.35 -10.08
N PRO A 574 -34.88 19.94 -8.95
CA PRO A 574 -36.30 19.92 -8.60
C PRO A 574 -37.17 20.61 -9.66
N GLY A 575 -38.19 19.90 -10.14
CA GLY A 575 -39.10 20.41 -11.19
C GLY A 575 -38.77 19.93 -12.60
N GLU A 576 -37.57 19.37 -12.80
CA GLU A 576 -37.22 18.64 -14.03
C GLU A 576 -37.58 17.16 -13.91
N SER A 577 -37.77 16.50 -15.06
CA SER A 577 -38.10 15.08 -15.16
C SER A 577 -37.28 14.41 -16.25
N GLU A 578 -36.86 13.17 -16.01
CA GLU A 578 -36.19 12.35 -17.03
C GLU A 578 -37.07 12.23 -18.28
N PRO A 579 -36.49 12.13 -19.49
CA PRO A 579 -37.25 12.05 -20.74
C PRO A 579 -37.91 10.68 -20.97
N TYR A 580 -38.05 9.87 -19.91
CA TYR A 580 -38.63 8.54 -19.89
C TYR A 580 -39.20 8.22 -18.51
N THR A 581 -40.24 7.40 -18.46
CA THR A 581 -40.98 7.09 -17.22
C THR A 581 -40.59 5.76 -16.61
N TYR A 582 -40.42 5.72 -15.29
CA TYR A 582 -40.19 4.51 -14.49
C TYR A 582 -40.83 4.67 -13.11
N ASP A 583 -41.11 3.55 -12.44
CA ASP A 583 -41.66 3.52 -11.07
C ASP A 583 -40.56 3.58 -10.00
N HIS A 584 -39.38 3.02 -10.30
CA HIS A 584 -38.29 2.85 -9.34
C HIS A 584 -36.90 2.95 -9.99
N ASP A 585 -35.94 3.53 -9.28
CA ASP A 585 -34.52 3.64 -9.66
C ASP A 585 -33.66 2.71 -8.78
N ARG A 586 -32.66 2.02 -9.36
CA ARG A 586 -31.78 1.05 -8.68
C ARG A 586 -30.40 1.03 -9.33
N SER A 587 -29.37 0.74 -8.55
CA SER A 587 -27.97 0.72 -9.00
C SER A 587 -27.32 -0.67 -8.88
N ILE A 588 -26.54 -1.03 -9.90
CA ILE A 588 -25.76 -2.27 -10.00
C ILE A 588 -24.35 -1.87 -10.42
N ILE A 589 -23.35 -2.36 -9.69
CA ILE A 589 -21.95 -2.25 -10.08
C ILE A 589 -21.43 -3.65 -10.39
N LEU A 590 -20.71 -3.78 -11.50
CA LEU A 590 -20.10 -5.02 -11.96
C LEU A 590 -18.59 -4.93 -11.79
N THR A 591 -18.00 -5.89 -11.10
CA THR A 591 -16.55 -6.02 -10.95
C THR A 591 -16.13 -7.47 -11.14
N ASP A 592 -14.84 -7.70 -11.30
CA ASP A 592 -14.19 -9.01 -11.21
C ASP A 592 -13.34 -9.06 -9.93
N TRP A 593 -12.82 -10.24 -9.59
CA TRP A 593 -12.14 -10.49 -8.32
C TRP A 593 -11.03 -11.54 -8.46
N TYR A 594 -9.83 -11.20 -8.01
CA TYR A 594 -8.70 -12.12 -7.92
C TYR A 594 -8.50 -12.58 -6.47
N HIS A 595 -7.86 -13.73 -6.28
CA HIS A 595 -7.47 -14.23 -4.95
C HIS A 595 -6.02 -13.88 -4.58
N LYS A 596 -5.16 -13.66 -5.58
CA LYS A 596 -3.85 -12.99 -5.39
C LYS A 596 -4.07 -11.58 -4.80
N SER A 597 -3.08 -11.07 -4.07
CA SER A 597 -3.01 -9.66 -3.68
C SER A 597 -2.61 -8.77 -4.87
N THR A 598 -2.98 -7.49 -4.80
CA THR A 598 -2.56 -6.46 -5.77
C THR A 598 -1.04 -6.38 -5.92
N TYR A 599 -0.28 -6.67 -4.86
CA TYR A 599 1.19 -6.73 -4.90
C TYR A 599 1.75 -7.92 -5.66
N GLU A 600 1.19 -9.12 -5.48
CA GLU A 600 1.59 -10.30 -6.26
C GLU A 600 1.32 -10.08 -7.74
N LEU A 601 0.16 -9.50 -8.07
CA LEU A 601 -0.19 -9.11 -9.43
C LEU A 601 0.78 -8.05 -10.00
N ALA A 602 1.02 -6.96 -9.27
CA ALA A 602 1.91 -5.87 -9.69
C ALA A 602 3.38 -6.33 -9.84
N THR A 603 3.84 -7.23 -8.96
CA THR A 603 5.20 -7.80 -9.01
C THR A 603 5.37 -8.70 -10.24
N GLY A 604 4.37 -9.53 -10.56
CA GLY A 604 4.36 -10.37 -11.76
C GLY A 604 4.32 -9.57 -13.06
N LEU A 605 3.57 -8.46 -13.08
CA LEU A 605 3.58 -7.52 -14.22
C LEU A 605 4.91 -6.78 -14.38
N SER A 606 5.66 -6.59 -13.29
CA SER A 606 6.91 -5.83 -13.26
C SER A 606 8.18 -6.68 -13.42
N SER A 607 8.08 -8.01 -13.44
CA SER A 607 9.24 -8.90 -13.57
C SER A 607 9.76 -9.01 -15.01
N LEU A 608 11.05 -9.34 -15.15
CA LEU A 608 11.63 -9.77 -16.44
C LEU A 608 11.04 -11.11 -16.87
N ASP A 609 10.95 -12.05 -15.93
CA ASP A 609 10.14 -13.27 -16.03
C ASP A 609 8.66 -12.92 -15.81
N PHE A 610 8.08 -12.22 -16.79
CA PHE A 610 6.74 -11.64 -16.77
C PHE A 610 5.64 -12.68 -16.43
N ASP A 611 4.97 -12.49 -15.29
CA ASP A 611 3.79 -13.27 -14.88
C ASP A 611 2.51 -12.45 -15.11
N TRP A 612 1.68 -12.90 -16.04
CA TRP A 612 0.41 -12.24 -16.33
C TRP A 612 -0.58 -12.43 -15.19
N VAL A 613 -1.43 -11.42 -14.93
CA VAL A 613 -2.46 -11.47 -13.87
C VAL A 613 -3.41 -12.67 -14.00
N GLY A 614 -3.61 -13.17 -15.21
CA GLY A 614 -4.52 -14.28 -15.53
C GLY A 614 -5.99 -13.84 -15.56
N GLU A 615 -6.88 -14.81 -15.73
CA GLU A 615 -8.32 -14.58 -15.61
C GLU A 615 -8.73 -14.43 -14.13
N PRO A 616 -9.70 -13.57 -13.79
CA PRO A 616 -10.21 -13.43 -12.43
C PRO A 616 -10.87 -14.72 -11.95
N GLN A 617 -10.88 -14.96 -10.64
CA GLN A 617 -11.47 -16.17 -10.06
C GLN A 617 -13.00 -16.09 -10.00
N SER A 618 -13.55 -14.87 -9.82
CA SER A 618 -14.98 -14.62 -9.71
C SER A 618 -15.41 -13.34 -10.42
N LEU A 619 -16.65 -13.31 -10.91
CA LEU A 619 -17.36 -12.07 -11.25
C LEU A 619 -18.29 -11.69 -10.10
N LEU A 620 -18.32 -10.40 -9.74
CA LEU A 620 -19.16 -9.86 -8.67
C LEU A 620 -20.28 -8.98 -9.25
N ILE A 621 -21.51 -9.23 -8.82
CA ILE A 621 -22.65 -8.35 -9.06
C ILE A 621 -22.97 -7.63 -7.74
N HIS A 622 -22.82 -6.31 -7.74
CA HIS A 622 -22.96 -5.44 -6.57
C HIS A 622 -22.17 -5.96 -5.36
N GLY A 623 -20.91 -6.34 -5.60
CA GLY A 623 -19.97 -6.82 -4.58
C GLY A 623 -20.08 -8.29 -4.20
N LYS A 624 -20.93 -9.10 -4.86
CA LYS A 624 -21.17 -10.49 -4.49
C LYS A 624 -20.97 -11.46 -5.66
N GLY A 625 -20.23 -12.54 -5.41
CA GLY A 625 -19.98 -13.64 -6.35
C GLY A 625 -19.97 -15.00 -5.64
N ARG A 626 -19.47 -16.05 -6.29
CA ARG A 626 -19.37 -17.39 -5.69
C ARG A 626 -18.21 -18.19 -6.27
N PHE A 627 -17.28 -18.60 -5.42
CA PHE A 627 -16.18 -19.50 -5.71
C PHE A 627 -16.29 -20.75 -4.82
N CYS A 628 -16.33 -21.95 -5.42
CA CYS A 628 -16.61 -23.20 -4.70
C CYS A 628 -15.54 -24.28 -4.84
N SER A 629 -14.36 -23.98 -5.39
CA SER A 629 -13.28 -24.97 -5.47
C SER A 629 -12.67 -25.23 -4.09
N GLY A 630 -12.57 -26.50 -3.69
CA GLY A 630 -11.92 -26.93 -2.45
C GLY A 630 -12.75 -26.88 -1.17
N LEU A 631 -14.00 -26.38 -1.22
CA LEU A 631 -14.93 -26.39 -0.09
C LEU A 631 -15.88 -27.61 -0.15
N LYS A 632 -16.33 -28.11 1.00
CA LYS A 632 -17.46 -29.05 1.06
C LYS A 632 -18.71 -28.35 0.50
N SER A 633 -19.54 -29.07 -0.25
CA SER A 633 -20.79 -28.57 -0.87
C SER A 633 -21.61 -27.69 0.08
N ASP A 634 -21.79 -28.20 1.29
CA ASP A 634 -22.68 -27.63 2.32
C ASP A 634 -22.15 -26.30 2.88
N LEU A 635 -20.84 -26.03 2.75
CA LEU A 635 -20.24 -24.74 3.10
C LEU A 635 -20.42 -23.71 1.98
N CYS A 636 -20.53 -24.18 0.74
CA CYS A 636 -20.85 -23.35 -0.40
C CYS A 636 -22.33 -22.95 -0.45
N ASP A 637 -23.21 -23.64 0.28
CA ASP A 637 -24.65 -23.32 0.35
C ASP A 637 -24.96 -22.17 1.33
N ALA A 638 -24.34 -21.02 1.04
CA ALA A 638 -24.83 -19.66 1.30
C ALA A 638 -25.42 -19.36 2.69
N ILE A 639 -24.77 -19.81 3.76
CA ILE A 639 -24.98 -19.24 5.12
C ILE A 639 -24.31 -17.86 5.24
N ASN A 640 -23.17 -17.64 4.58
CA ASN A 640 -22.47 -16.36 4.59
C ASN A 640 -23.22 -15.31 3.74
N SER A 641 -23.58 -14.20 4.39
CA SER A 641 -24.29 -13.08 3.74
C SER A 641 -23.41 -12.30 2.75
N GLU A 642 -22.08 -12.31 2.88
CA GLU A 642 -21.16 -11.58 2.01
C GLU A 642 -21.15 -12.14 0.57
N CYS A 643 -21.20 -13.48 0.41
CA CYS A 643 -21.21 -14.16 -0.89
C CYS A 643 -22.54 -14.83 -1.28
N SER A 644 -23.60 -14.62 -0.50
CA SER A 644 -24.96 -14.92 -0.98
C SER A 644 -25.26 -14.11 -2.25
N PRO A 645 -25.89 -14.68 -3.31
CA PRO A 645 -26.17 -13.93 -4.54
C PRO A 645 -26.89 -12.61 -4.28
N TYR A 646 -26.51 -11.55 -4.99
CA TYR A 646 -27.20 -10.26 -4.89
C TYR A 646 -28.68 -10.41 -5.32
N VAL A 647 -29.60 -9.75 -4.62
CA VAL A 647 -31.04 -9.85 -4.89
C VAL A 647 -31.59 -8.49 -5.29
N ILE A 648 -32.18 -8.45 -6.49
CA ILE A 648 -32.86 -7.28 -7.05
C ILE A 648 -34.37 -7.53 -6.90
N THR A 649 -34.97 -7.05 -5.82
CA THR A 649 -36.41 -7.20 -5.58
C THR A 649 -37.23 -6.20 -6.40
N VAL A 650 -38.19 -6.72 -7.18
CA VAL A 650 -39.09 -5.98 -8.05
C VAL A 650 -40.56 -6.31 -7.79
N VAL A 651 -41.44 -5.34 -8.03
CA VAL A 651 -42.89 -5.49 -7.95
C VAL A 651 -43.42 -5.83 -9.35
N PRO A 652 -44.28 -6.86 -9.50
CA PRO A 652 -44.84 -7.23 -10.79
C PRO A 652 -45.53 -6.05 -11.51
N ARG A 653 -45.38 -6.01 -12.84
CA ARG A 653 -45.89 -4.99 -13.77
C ARG A 653 -45.30 -3.58 -13.63
N LYS A 654 -44.37 -3.34 -12.70
CA LYS A 654 -43.67 -2.05 -12.57
C LYS A 654 -42.44 -1.97 -13.49
N THR A 655 -42.07 -0.74 -13.83
CA THR A 655 -40.90 -0.42 -14.67
C THR A 655 -39.77 0.11 -13.79
N TYR A 656 -38.57 -0.45 -13.95
CA TYR A 656 -37.37 -0.11 -13.20
C TYR A 656 -36.36 0.54 -14.12
N ARG A 657 -35.77 1.65 -13.69
CA ARG A 657 -34.47 2.12 -14.18
C ARG A 657 -33.39 1.36 -13.41
N LEU A 658 -32.56 0.60 -14.12
CA LEU A 658 -31.34 0.01 -13.58
C LEU A 658 -30.14 0.79 -14.10
N ARG A 659 -29.41 1.43 -13.19
CA ARG A 659 -28.12 2.07 -13.42
C ARG A 659 -27.04 1.01 -13.29
N ILE A 660 -26.35 0.68 -14.37
CA ILE A 660 -25.37 -0.40 -14.45
C ILE A 660 -24.01 0.22 -14.79
N GLY A 661 -23.04 0.12 -13.88
CA GLY A 661 -21.66 0.55 -14.12
C GLY A 661 -20.68 -0.62 -14.00
N SER A 662 -19.52 -0.53 -14.68
CA SER A 662 -18.47 -1.54 -14.59
C SER A 662 -17.14 -0.96 -14.11
N LEU A 663 -16.53 -1.59 -13.11
CA LEU A 663 -15.17 -1.31 -12.65
C LEU A 663 -14.33 -2.59 -12.56
N THR A 664 -14.48 -3.48 -13.55
CA THR A 664 -13.66 -4.68 -13.73
C THR A 664 -12.19 -4.34 -13.96
N SER A 665 -11.28 -5.03 -13.28
CA SER A 665 -9.83 -4.94 -13.47
C SER A 665 -9.43 -5.40 -14.88
N LEU A 666 -10.05 -6.48 -15.38
CA LEU A 666 -9.79 -7.06 -16.70
C LEU A 666 -11.07 -7.30 -17.51
N ALA A 667 -12.10 -7.90 -16.92
CA ALA A 667 -13.25 -8.49 -17.61
C ALA A 667 -14.06 -7.46 -18.44
N ALA A 668 -14.25 -7.71 -19.74
CA ALA A 668 -15.33 -7.10 -20.50
C ALA A 668 -16.57 -7.98 -20.34
N LEU A 669 -17.73 -7.39 -20.13
CA LEU A 669 -18.91 -8.12 -19.65
C LEU A 669 -20.11 -8.04 -20.58
N SER A 670 -20.92 -9.09 -20.55
CA SER A 670 -22.30 -9.13 -21.03
C SER A 670 -23.21 -9.32 -19.82
N PHE A 671 -24.17 -8.42 -19.62
CA PHE A 671 -25.20 -8.52 -18.60
C PHE A 671 -26.56 -8.83 -19.24
N GLU A 672 -27.29 -9.84 -18.74
CA GLU A 672 -28.69 -10.11 -19.14
C GLU A 672 -29.56 -10.49 -17.94
N ILE A 673 -30.87 -10.22 -18.05
CA ILE A 673 -31.87 -10.71 -17.10
C ILE A 673 -32.80 -11.69 -17.83
N GLU A 674 -32.90 -12.90 -17.31
CA GLU A 674 -33.63 -14.02 -17.90
C GLU A 674 -35.07 -13.64 -18.25
N GLY A 675 -35.43 -13.73 -19.53
CA GLY A 675 -36.79 -13.44 -20.01
C GLY A 675 -37.13 -11.94 -20.14
N HIS A 676 -36.20 -11.04 -19.82
CA HIS A 676 -36.45 -9.60 -19.85
C HIS A 676 -35.58 -8.92 -20.91
N ASN A 677 -36.20 -8.14 -21.79
CA ASN A 677 -35.49 -7.19 -22.63
C ASN A 677 -35.19 -5.91 -21.84
N MET A 678 -34.07 -5.27 -22.17
CA MET A 678 -33.60 -4.04 -21.53
C MET A 678 -33.60 -2.91 -22.57
N THR A 679 -34.24 -1.78 -22.26
CA THR A 679 -34.22 -0.60 -23.15
C THR A 679 -33.15 0.35 -22.65
N VAL A 680 -32.05 0.52 -23.40
CA VAL A 680 -30.98 1.47 -23.05
C VAL A 680 -31.49 2.90 -23.23
N VAL A 681 -31.29 3.76 -22.23
CA VAL A 681 -31.78 5.16 -22.25
C VAL A 681 -30.73 6.19 -21.82
N GLU A 682 -29.63 5.75 -21.18
CA GLU A 682 -28.47 6.57 -20.84
C GLU A 682 -27.19 5.77 -21.08
N ALA A 683 -26.12 6.44 -21.51
CA ALA A 683 -24.75 5.94 -21.52
C ALA A 683 -23.81 7.04 -20.98
N ASP A 684 -22.93 6.72 -20.03
CA ASP A 684 -21.92 7.64 -19.47
C ASP A 684 -22.48 9.00 -18.99
N GLY A 685 -23.73 9.01 -18.51
CA GLY A 685 -24.44 10.22 -18.06
C GLY A 685 -25.12 11.05 -19.17
N HIS A 686 -25.12 10.57 -20.42
CA HIS A 686 -25.78 11.20 -21.57
C HIS A 686 -27.00 10.39 -22.04
N ASN A 687 -28.09 11.08 -22.40
CA ASN A 687 -29.31 10.44 -22.89
C ASN A 687 -29.11 9.89 -24.31
N VAL A 688 -29.39 8.60 -24.50
CA VAL A 688 -29.38 7.95 -25.83
C VAL A 688 -30.78 7.86 -26.42
N GLU A 689 -30.87 7.82 -27.75
CA GLU A 689 -32.08 7.35 -28.42
C GLU A 689 -32.42 5.93 -27.94
N PRO A 690 -33.63 5.66 -27.42
CA PRO A 690 -33.93 4.37 -26.81
C PRO A 690 -33.84 3.20 -27.79
N PHE A 691 -32.97 2.23 -27.48
CA PHE A 691 -32.84 0.98 -28.22
C PHE A 691 -32.90 -0.23 -27.29
N VAL A 692 -33.38 -1.36 -27.80
CA VAL A 692 -33.64 -2.57 -27.02
C VAL A 692 -32.52 -3.58 -27.19
N VAL A 693 -31.96 -4.05 -26.07
CA VAL A 693 -30.97 -5.12 -26.01
C VAL A 693 -31.49 -6.27 -25.15
N LYS A 694 -31.09 -7.50 -25.52
CA LYS A 694 -31.21 -8.67 -24.61
C LYS A 694 -30.00 -8.78 -23.69
N ASN A 695 -28.81 -8.57 -24.27
CA ASN A 695 -27.53 -8.56 -23.59
C ASN A 695 -26.98 -7.14 -23.65
N LEU A 696 -26.71 -6.53 -22.50
CA LEU A 696 -25.96 -5.28 -22.41
C LEU A 696 -24.47 -5.63 -22.37
N PHE A 697 -23.75 -5.32 -23.44
CA PHE A 697 -22.29 -5.32 -23.43
C PHE A 697 -21.79 -4.08 -22.69
N ILE A 698 -20.90 -4.26 -21.73
CA ILE A 698 -20.38 -3.21 -20.87
C ILE A 698 -18.89 -3.43 -20.62
N TYR A 699 -18.10 -2.40 -20.86
CA TYR A 699 -16.66 -2.40 -20.64
C TYR A 699 -16.30 -1.67 -19.35
N SER A 700 -15.11 -1.94 -18.79
CA SER A 700 -14.63 -1.24 -17.59
C SER A 700 -14.61 0.27 -17.81
N GLY A 701 -15.13 1.03 -16.85
CA GLY A 701 -15.33 2.49 -16.91
C GLY A 701 -16.66 2.93 -17.51
N GLU A 702 -17.36 2.10 -18.28
CA GLU A 702 -18.66 2.50 -18.85
C GLU A 702 -19.79 2.45 -17.82
N THR A 703 -20.77 3.35 -17.99
CA THR A 703 -22.06 3.29 -17.29
C THR A 703 -23.23 3.35 -18.26
N TYR A 704 -24.33 2.69 -17.91
CA TYR A 704 -25.58 2.74 -18.66
C TYR A 704 -26.77 2.85 -17.71
N SER A 705 -27.86 3.49 -18.15
CA SER A 705 -29.18 3.26 -17.55
C SER A 705 -30.05 2.48 -18.53
N VAL A 706 -30.68 1.41 -18.04
CA VAL A 706 -31.64 0.61 -18.81
C VAL A 706 -33.02 0.60 -18.13
N LEU A 707 -34.07 0.61 -18.92
CA LEU A 707 -35.45 0.39 -18.46
C LEU A 707 -35.83 -1.08 -18.62
N ILE A 708 -36.35 -1.67 -17.55
CA ILE A 708 -36.83 -3.05 -17.49
C ILE A 708 -38.22 -3.08 -16.90
N LYS A 709 -39.16 -3.75 -17.57
CA LYS A 709 -40.51 -3.98 -17.08
C LYS A 709 -40.61 -5.35 -16.43
N ALA A 710 -41.11 -5.42 -15.20
CA ALA A 710 -41.32 -6.68 -14.49
C ALA A 710 -42.61 -7.41 -14.97
N ASP A 711 -42.67 -7.76 -16.27
CA ASP A 711 -43.86 -8.29 -16.93
C ASP A 711 -43.94 -9.83 -17.04
N GLN A 712 -42.90 -10.54 -16.59
CA GLN A 712 -42.85 -12.00 -16.60
C GLN A 712 -43.73 -12.62 -15.50
N ALA A 713 -43.88 -13.95 -15.53
CA ALA A 713 -44.77 -14.67 -14.61
C ALA A 713 -44.38 -14.44 -13.13
N PRO A 714 -45.26 -13.88 -12.28
CA PRO A 714 -44.91 -13.43 -10.93
C PRO A 714 -44.82 -14.55 -9.88
N THR A 715 -44.92 -15.82 -10.28
CA THR A 715 -44.92 -17.00 -9.39
C THR A 715 -43.53 -17.58 -9.12
N ARG A 716 -42.48 -16.96 -9.68
CA ARG A 716 -41.08 -17.38 -9.56
C ARG A 716 -40.11 -16.18 -9.62
N ASN A 717 -38.85 -16.44 -9.25
CA ASN A 717 -37.72 -15.53 -9.49
C ASN A 717 -37.04 -15.84 -10.83
N TYR A 718 -36.18 -14.93 -11.29
CA TYR A 718 -35.45 -14.98 -12.57
C TYR A 718 -33.95 -14.77 -12.33
N TRP A 719 -33.09 -15.31 -13.19
CA TRP A 719 -31.65 -15.04 -13.12
C TRP A 719 -31.30 -13.67 -13.70
N ALA A 720 -30.40 -12.95 -13.02
CA ALA A 720 -29.59 -11.91 -13.63
C ALA A 720 -28.15 -12.42 -13.73
N VAL A 721 -27.54 -12.32 -14.91
CA VAL A 721 -26.27 -12.99 -15.24
C VAL A 721 -25.27 -11.97 -15.78
N SER A 722 -24.04 -12.05 -15.30
CA SER A 722 -22.87 -11.37 -15.85
C SER A 722 -21.89 -12.42 -16.40
N LYS A 723 -21.39 -12.23 -17.62
CA LYS A 723 -20.52 -13.18 -18.33
C LYS A 723 -19.36 -12.46 -19.01
N VAL A 724 -18.16 -13.06 -18.98
CA VAL A 724 -16.99 -12.55 -19.70
C VAL A 724 -17.19 -12.67 -21.22
N VAL A 725 -16.91 -11.57 -21.92
CA VAL A 725 -16.81 -11.48 -23.39
C VAL A 725 -15.49 -10.84 -23.78
N SER A 726 -15.21 -10.74 -25.09
CA SER A 726 -13.97 -10.19 -25.66
C SER A 726 -12.69 -10.98 -25.39
N ARG A 727 -12.70 -11.96 -24.48
CA ARG A 727 -11.61 -12.93 -24.24
C ARG A 727 -12.13 -14.30 -23.83
N LYS A 728 -11.34 -15.34 -24.12
CA LYS A 728 -11.64 -16.73 -23.75
C LYS A 728 -11.37 -16.94 -22.27
N SER A 729 -12.42 -16.95 -21.47
CA SER A 729 -12.32 -17.01 -20.00
C SER A 729 -12.60 -18.41 -19.43
N THR A 730 -11.97 -18.70 -18.29
CA THR A 730 -12.33 -19.81 -17.38
C THR A 730 -13.14 -19.33 -16.17
N THR A 731 -13.36 -18.02 -16.01
CA THR A 731 -14.12 -17.44 -14.90
C THR A 731 -15.60 -17.86 -14.97
N PRO A 732 -16.20 -18.36 -13.87
CA PRO A 732 -17.64 -18.63 -13.82
C PRO A 732 -18.49 -17.37 -14.01
N ASN A 733 -19.70 -17.53 -14.58
CA ASN A 733 -20.66 -16.43 -14.69
C ASN A 733 -21.01 -15.86 -13.29
N GLY A 734 -21.06 -14.53 -13.18
CA GLY A 734 -21.62 -13.85 -12.00
C GLY A 734 -23.14 -14.00 -11.99
N LEU A 735 -23.72 -14.36 -10.84
CA LEU A 735 -25.15 -14.66 -10.71
C LEU A 735 -25.82 -13.79 -9.63
N ALA A 736 -26.98 -13.23 -9.96
CA ALA A 736 -27.87 -12.51 -9.06
C ALA A 736 -29.32 -12.98 -9.26
N ILE A 737 -30.17 -12.75 -8.26
CA ILE A 737 -31.59 -13.15 -8.26
C ILE A 737 -32.43 -11.91 -8.54
N PHE A 738 -33.13 -11.89 -9.68
CA PHE A 738 -34.16 -10.92 -9.98
C PHE A 738 -35.48 -11.42 -9.38
N ASN A 739 -35.84 -10.85 -8.23
CA ASN A 739 -36.84 -11.38 -7.30
C ASN A 739 -38.18 -10.67 -7.46
N TYR A 740 -39.21 -11.39 -7.93
CA TYR A 740 -40.57 -10.86 -8.03
C TYR A 740 -41.28 -10.95 -6.67
N TYR A 741 -41.56 -9.82 -6.03
CA TYR A 741 -42.36 -9.78 -4.80
C TYR A 741 -43.78 -10.35 -5.03
N PRO A 742 -44.34 -11.18 -4.14
CA PRO A 742 -43.86 -11.56 -2.80
C PRO A 742 -43.08 -12.90 -2.74
N ASN A 743 -42.47 -13.39 -3.83
CA ASN A 743 -41.63 -14.58 -3.75
C ASN A 743 -40.47 -14.36 -2.77
N HIS A 744 -40.07 -15.40 -2.06
CA HIS A 744 -38.99 -15.32 -1.09
C HIS A 744 -37.65 -14.93 -1.77
N PRO A 745 -36.90 -13.93 -1.27
CA PRO A 745 -35.64 -13.46 -1.86
C PRO A 745 -34.57 -14.54 -2.07
N ARG A 746 -34.51 -15.56 -1.19
CA ARG A 746 -33.56 -16.68 -1.31
C ARG A 746 -34.07 -17.86 -2.16
N ARG A 747 -35.27 -17.77 -2.75
CA ARG A 747 -35.79 -18.83 -3.63
C ARG A 747 -35.05 -18.74 -4.97
N SER A 748 -34.18 -19.70 -5.26
CA SER A 748 -33.50 -19.76 -6.56
C SER A 748 -34.51 -19.77 -7.71
N PRO A 749 -34.22 -19.08 -8.84
CA PRO A 749 -34.98 -19.28 -10.07
C PRO A 749 -35.00 -20.77 -10.45
N PRO A 750 -36.14 -21.35 -10.87
CA PRO A 750 -36.27 -22.79 -11.12
C PRO A 750 -35.72 -23.26 -12.48
N THR A 751 -34.99 -22.41 -13.19
CA THR A 751 -34.35 -22.64 -14.49
C THR A 751 -32.84 -22.62 -14.34
N VAL A 752 -32.11 -23.13 -15.35
CA VAL A 752 -30.67 -22.89 -15.44
C VAL A 752 -30.40 -21.42 -15.84
N PRO A 753 -29.29 -20.80 -15.40
CA PRO A 753 -28.91 -19.46 -15.87
C PRO A 753 -28.78 -19.42 -17.39
N PRO A 754 -29.20 -18.32 -18.05
CA PRO A 754 -28.91 -18.05 -19.45
C PRO A 754 -27.43 -18.26 -19.83
N ILE A 755 -27.20 -18.79 -21.04
CA ILE A 755 -25.86 -19.11 -21.56
C ILE A 755 -25.07 -17.84 -21.92
N GLY A 756 -25.73 -16.71 -22.19
CA GLY A 756 -25.10 -15.49 -22.72
C GLY A 756 -24.55 -15.64 -24.14
N PRO A 757 -24.03 -14.54 -24.72
CA PRO A 757 -23.44 -14.53 -26.06
C PRO A 757 -22.11 -15.30 -26.11
N ALA A 758 -21.62 -15.56 -27.33
CA ALA A 758 -20.25 -16.04 -27.53
C ALA A 758 -19.24 -14.95 -27.12
N TRP A 759 -18.05 -15.35 -26.65
CA TRP A 759 -17.05 -14.39 -26.13
C TRP A 759 -16.32 -13.65 -27.26
N ASP A 760 -16.14 -14.34 -28.39
CA ASP A 760 -15.40 -13.95 -29.58
C ASP A 760 -16.26 -13.18 -30.60
N ASP A 761 -17.58 -13.25 -30.52
CA ASP A 761 -18.47 -12.54 -31.44
C ASP A 761 -18.38 -11.01 -31.24
N VAL A 762 -17.79 -10.32 -32.22
CA VAL A 762 -17.61 -8.86 -32.25
C VAL A 762 -18.84 -8.15 -32.83
N VAL A 763 -19.66 -8.84 -33.64
CA VAL A 763 -20.76 -8.20 -34.40
C VAL A 763 -21.82 -7.56 -33.49
N PRO A 764 -22.39 -8.25 -32.47
CA PRO A 764 -23.41 -7.64 -31.63
C PRO A 764 -22.83 -6.59 -30.67
N ARG A 765 -21.51 -6.63 -30.39
CA ARG A 765 -20.81 -5.61 -29.60
C ARG A 765 -20.68 -4.30 -30.38
N LEU A 766 -20.24 -4.37 -31.63
CA LEU A 766 -20.21 -3.21 -32.55
C LEU A 766 -21.61 -2.65 -32.79
N ALA A 767 -22.60 -3.51 -33.07
CA ALA A 767 -23.97 -3.09 -33.29
C ALA A 767 -24.57 -2.33 -32.10
N GLN A 768 -24.19 -2.66 -30.86
CA GLN A 768 -24.60 -1.89 -29.68
C GLN A 768 -24.01 -0.49 -29.70
N GLY A 769 -22.73 -0.33 -30.05
CA GLY A 769 -22.08 0.98 -30.19
C GLY A 769 -22.67 1.83 -31.31
N GLU A 770 -22.91 1.23 -32.49
CA GLU A 770 -23.54 1.89 -33.64
C GLU A 770 -25.00 2.31 -33.39
N ALA A 771 -25.68 1.65 -32.45
CA ALA A 771 -27.03 2.02 -32.00
C ALA A 771 -27.04 3.21 -31.03
N MET A 772 -25.94 3.50 -30.33
CA MET A 772 -25.85 4.62 -29.39
C MET A 772 -25.76 5.96 -30.13
N LYS A 773 -26.89 6.66 -30.21
CA LYS A 773 -27.00 8.01 -30.76
C LYS A 773 -27.53 8.94 -29.69
N ALA A 774 -27.09 10.19 -29.68
CA ALA A 774 -27.60 11.18 -28.74
C ALA A 774 -29.11 11.40 -28.98
N ARG A 775 -29.89 11.44 -27.91
CA ARG A 775 -31.34 11.57 -27.98
C ARG A 775 -31.78 12.92 -28.52
N GLN A 776 -32.80 12.96 -29.37
CA GLN A 776 -33.45 14.18 -29.85
C GLN A 776 -33.83 15.10 -28.68
N GLY A 777 -33.42 16.37 -28.74
CA GLY A 777 -33.54 17.34 -27.64
C GLY A 777 -32.38 17.34 -26.64
N TYR A 778 -31.51 16.33 -26.67
CA TYR A 778 -30.28 16.20 -25.87
C TYR A 778 -29.02 16.10 -26.76
N ILE A 779 -29.15 16.29 -28.08
CA ILE A 779 -28.02 16.30 -29.01
C ILE A 779 -27.16 17.53 -28.73
N LEU A 780 -25.93 17.30 -28.30
CA LEU A 780 -24.87 18.28 -28.29
C LEU A 780 -24.11 18.14 -29.62
N PRO A 781 -24.18 19.11 -30.55
CA PRO A 781 -23.56 18.97 -31.86
C PRO A 781 -22.02 19.09 -31.74
N PRO A 782 -21.24 18.19 -32.35
CA PRO A 782 -19.80 18.35 -32.40
C PRO A 782 -19.43 19.54 -33.31
N PRO A 783 -18.27 20.19 -33.08
CA PRO A 783 -17.62 21.01 -34.09
C PRO A 783 -17.47 20.20 -35.39
N GLN A 784 -17.68 20.81 -36.56
CA GLN A 784 -17.70 20.09 -37.83
C GLN A 784 -16.31 19.62 -38.28
N THR A 785 -15.27 20.38 -37.94
CA THR A 785 -13.86 20.08 -38.20
C THR A 785 -13.08 19.99 -36.90
N SER A 786 -11.96 19.27 -36.92
CA SER A 786 -10.95 19.25 -35.85
C SER A 786 -9.75 20.12 -36.23
N ASP A 787 -9.12 20.74 -35.24
CA ASP A 787 -7.88 21.54 -35.39
C ASP A 787 -6.63 20.65 -35.33
N ARG A 788 -6.71 19.50 -34.63
CA ARG A 788 -5.66 18.48 -34.55
C ARG A 788 -6.25 17.07 -34.63
N VAL A 789 -5.55 16.15 -35.26
CA VAL A 789 -5.89 14.72 -35.31
C VAL A 789 -4.73 13.93 -34.72
N ILE A 790 -4.99 13.12 -33.69
CA ILE A 790 -4.01 12.25 -33.02
C ILE A 790 -4.43 10.80 -33.26
N VAL A 791 -3.63 10.05 -33.99
CA VAL A 791 -3.87 8.63 -34.28
C VAL A 791 -3.03 7.78 -33.33
N MET A 792 -3.69 7.12 -32.39
CA MET A 792 -3.09 6.33 -31.31
C MET A 792 -3.08 4.85 -31.66
N LEU A 793 -1.93 4.36 -32.15
CA LEU A 793 -1.68 2.94 -32.34
C LEU A 793 -1.44 2.26 -30.98
N ASN A 794 -2.27 1.28 -30.66
CA ASN A 794 -2.22 0.50 -29.43
C ASN A 794 -1.35 -0.75 -29.63
N THR A 795 -0.22 -0.85 -28.92
CA THR A 795 0.71 -1.98 -29.04
C THR A 795 1.18 -2.52 -27.69
N GLN A 796 1.45 -3.82 -27.66
CA GLN A 796 2.27 -4.43 -26.63
C GLN A 796 3.72 -4.49 -27.13
N ASN A 797 4.71 -4.25 -26.27
CA ASN A 797 6.11 -4.08 -26.65
C ASN A 797 7.06 -4.70 -25.63
N LYS A 798 8.29 -5.00 -26.04
CA LYS A 798 9.42 -5.28 -25.14
C LYS A 798 10.29 -4.04 -25.02
N ILE A 799 10.35 -3.45 -23.82
CA ILE A 799 11.16 -2.26 -23.54
C ILE A 799 12.13 -2.63 -22.43
N ASN A 800 13.43 -2.58 -22.72
CA ASN A 800 14.50 -3.02 -21.81
C ASN A 800 14.28 -4.44 -21.22
N GLY A 801 13.69 -5.35 -22.01
CA GLY A 801 13.36 -6.73 -21.60
C GLY A 801 11.98 -6.91 -20.96
N TYR A 802 11.44 -5.86 -20.34
CA TYR A 802 10.12 -5.88 -19.71
C TYR A 802 8.99 -5.87 -20.76
N THR A 803 7.92 -6.61 -20.49
CA THR A 803 6.66 -6.46 -21.24
C THR A 803 6.03 -5.13 -20.86
N ARG A 804 5.61 -4.34 -21.84
CA ARG A 804 4.93 -3.06 -21.66
C ARG A 804 3.79 -2.93 -22.66
N TRP A 805 2.85 -2.04 -22.37
CA TRP A 805 1.93 -1.50 -23.36
C TRP A 805 2.36 -0.09 -23.74
N SER A 806 2.10 0.30 -24.99
CA SER A 806 2.52 1.58 -25.57
C SER A 806 1.43 2.18 -26.45
N VAL A 807 1.50 3.49 -26.61
CA VAL A 807 0.76 4.26 -27.63
C VAL A 807 1.79 4.86 -28.58
N ASN A 808 1.67 4.62 -29.89
CA ASN A 808 2.63 5.09 -30.90
C ASN A 808 4.09 4.74 -30.54
N ASN A 809 4.29 3.52 -30.01
CA ASN A 809 5.56 3.00 -29.50
C ASN A 809 6.17 3.76 -28.29
N VAL A 810 5.41 4.64 -27.63
CA VAL A 810 5.76 5.24 -26.33
C VAL A 810 4.94 4.57 -25.22
N SER A 811 5.61 3.90 -24.29
CA SER A 811 5.02 3.38 -23.05
C SER A 811 5.05 4.44 -21.96
N TYR A 812 3.91 4.70 -21.35
CA TYR A 812 3.77 5.82 -20.43
C TYR A 812 4.32 5.51 -19.03
N ASN A 813 5.01 6.49 -18.43
CA ASN A 813 5.56 6.40 -17.08
C ASN A 813 5.22 7.66 -16.25
N LEU A 814 4.72 7.46 -15.02
CA LEU A 814 4.31 8.55 -14.13
C LEU A 814 5.50 9.10 -13.33
N PRO A 815 5.70 10.44 -13.28
CA PRO A 815 6.69 11.07 -12.42
C PRO A 815 6.23 11.07 -10.96
N HIS A 816 7.18 11.20 -10.03
CA HIS A 816 6.89 11.34 -8.60
C HIS A 816 6.34 12.72 -8.22
N THR A 817 6.60 13.75 -9.05
CA THR A 817 6.02 15.09 -8.91
C THR A 817 4.79 15.20 -9.81
N PRO A 818 3.60 15.59 -9.32
CA PRO A 818 2.39 15.64 -10.15
C PRO A 818 2.52 16.62 -11.32
N TYR A 819 2.18 16.17 -12.55
CA TYR A 819 2.25 17.02 -13.75
C TYR A 819 1.52 18.35 -13.60
N LEU A 820 0.34 18.39 -12.97
CA LEU A 820 -0.43 19.61 -12.77
C LEU A 820 0.38 20.68 -12.01
N ILE A 821 1.14 20.28 -10.99
CA ILE A 821 2.04 21.18 -10.27
C ILE A 821 3.28 21.48 -11.10
N ALA A 822 3.92 20.46 -11.66
CA ALA A 822 5.16 20.60 -12.42
C ALA A 822 5.01 21.55 -13.61
N VAL A 823 3.90 21.46 -14.34
CA VAL A 823 3.58 22.37 -15.45
C VAL A 823 3.21 23.76 -14.93
N LYS A 824 2.38 23.87 -13.88
CA LYS A 824 1.96 25.17 -13.34
C LYS A 824 3.13 26.01 -12.80
N ASP A 825 4.09 25.35 -12.15
CA ASP A 825 5.27 25.95 -11.55
C ASP A 825 6.51 25.93 -12.49
N ARG A 826 6.35 25.45 -13.73
CA ARG A 826 7.40 25.40 -14.78
C ARG A 826 8.63 24.54 -14.40
N MET A 827 8.40 23.46 -13.68
CA MET A 827 9.38 22.43 -13.31
C MET A 827 9.70 21.50 -14.50
N ASN A 828 10.26 22.07 -15.58
CA ASN A 828 10.48 21.38 -16.86
C ASN A 828 11.41 20.14 -16.78
N HIS A 829 12.13 19.94 -15.67
CA HIS A 829 13.00 18.78 -15.45
C HIS A 829 12.26 17.55 -14.89
N VAL A 830 11.00 17.70 -14.45
CA VAL A 830 10.17 16.61 -13.90
C VAL A 830 9.79 15.57 -14.96
N PHE A 831 9.61 16.01 -16.21
CA PHE A 831 9.09 15.20 -17.28
C PHE A 831 9.74 15.50 -18.64
N ASP A 832 9.68 14.54 -19.55
CA ASP A 832 10.21 14.67 -20.90
C ASP A 832 9.49 15.79 -21.67
N GLN A 833 10.24 16.79 -22.12
CA GLN A 833 9.71 17.90 -22.91
C GLN A 833 9.56 17.57 -24.40
N THR A 834 10.01 16.38 -24.84
CA THR A 834 9.82 15.90 -26.20
C THR A 834 8.33 15.65 -26.46
N PRO A 835 7.71 16.29 -27.47
CA PRO A 835 6.30 16.03 -27.80
C PRO A 835 6.11 14.56 -28.19
N PRO A 836 5.12 13.84 -27.62
CA PRO A 836 4.81 12.48 -28.04
C PRO A 836 4.24 12.47 -29.48
N PRO A 837 4.38 11.36 -30.24
CA PRO A 837 4.02 11.34 -31.66
C PRO A 837 2.51 11.35 -31.89
N ASP A 838 2.02 12.27 -32.73
CA ASP A 838 0.60 12.33 -33.14
C ASP A 838 0.15 11.14 -34.01
N GLY A 839 1.05 10.23 -34.37
CA GLY A 839 0.77 9.11 -35.26
C GLY A 839 1.87 8.07 -35.32
N TYR A 840 1.70 7.12 -36.24
CA TYR A 840 2.62 6.02 -36.54
C TYR A 840 2.77 5.86 -38.07
N ASP A 841 3.64 4.94 -38.53
CA ASP A 841 3.85 4.68 -39.97
C ASP A 841 2.60 4.04 -40.63
N SER A 842 1.73 4.91 -41.16
CA SER A 842 0.31 4.66 -41.42
C SER A 842 -0.15 4.26 -42.83
N GLN A 843 0.64 3.99 -43.89
CA GLN A 843 2.08 3.72 -44.00
C GLN A 843 2.38 2.22 -43.79
N ASN A 844 3.64 1.87 -43.52
CA ASN A 844 4.17 0.51 -43.63
C ASN A 844 3.77 -0.46 -42.49
N TYR A 845 3.18 0.04 -41.40
CA TYR A 845 2.82 -0.79 -40.25
C TYR A 845 1.64 -1.73 -40.57
N ASP A 846 1.87 -3.04 -40.50
CA ASP A 846 0.79 -4.04 -40.57
C ASP A 846 0.18 -4.27 -39.17
N ILE A 847 -1.12 -4.03 -39.04
CA ILE A 847 -1.87 -4.22 -37.79
C ILE A 847 -2.29 -5.67 -37.55
N PHE A 848 -2.22 -6.54 -38.57
CA PHE A 848 -2.63 -7.94 -38.49
C PHE A 848 -1.48 -8.87 -38.07
N SER A 849 -0.25 -8.54 -38.47
CA SER A 849 0.95 -9.28 -38.10
C SER A 849 1.55 -8.81 -36.78
N LYS A 850 2.29 -9.70 -36.10
CA LYS A 850 3.14 -9.33 -34.97
C LYS A 850 4.28 -8.40 -35.41
N ALA A 851 4.36 -7.21 -34.80
CA ALA A 851 5.46 -6.28 -34.99
C ALA A 851 6.46 -6.36 -33.82
N GLU A 852 7.77 -6.31 -34.11
CA GLU A 852 8.81 -6.27 -33.07
C GLU A 852 8.89 -4.92 -32.35
N ASN A 853 8.58 -3.82 -33.07
CA ASN A 853 8.59 -2.45 -32.53
C ASN A 853 9.89 -2.10 -31.79
N SER A 854 11.04 -2.34 -32.43
CA SER A 854 12.39 -2.16 -31.87
C SER A 854 12.72 -0.71 -31.46
N ASN A 855 11.93 0.27 -31.91
CA ASN A 855 12.02 1.67 -31.50
C ASN A 855 11.12 2.03 -30.30
N ALA A 856 10.49 1.07 -29.64
CA ALA A 856 9.62 1.34 -28.49
C ALA A 856 10.40 1.79 -27.25
N THR A 857 9.93 2.87 -26.63
CA THR A 857 10.59 3.53 -25.48
C THR A 857 9.59 3.78 -24.35
N ALA A 858 10.09 4.07 -23.15
CA ALA A 858 9.26 4.58 -22.05
C ALA A 858 9.52 6.08 -21.85
N SER A 859 8.47 6.89 -21.69
CA SER A 859 8.60 8.34 -21.47
C SER A 859 7.50 8.90 -20.56
N SER A 860 7.78 10.06 -19.97
CA SER A 860 6.86 10.94 -19.25
C SER A 860 6.39 12.14 -20.10
N SER A 861 6.52 12.04 -21.43
CA SER A 861 6.07 13.07 -22.38
C SER A 861 4.56 13.32 -22.30
N ILE A 862 4.15 14.59 -22.43
CA ILE A 862 2.73 15.01 -22.41
C ILE A 862 2.31 15.65 -23.74
N TYR A 863 1.06 15.42 -24.14
CA TYR A 863 0.45 16.10 -25.28
C TYR A 863 -0.05 17.48 -24.86
N LYS A 864 0.64 18.53 -25.29
CA LYS A 864 0.17 19.91 -25.10
C LYS A 864 -0.90 20.23 -26.15
N LEU A 865 -2.10 20.59 -25.69
CA LEU A 865 -3.23 20.96 -26.52
C LEU A 865 -3.45 22.47 -26.42
N GLN A 866 -3.85 23.09 -27.54
CA GLN A 866 -4.24 24.49 -27.53
C GLN A 866 -5.60 24.62 -26.83
N PHE A 867 -5.72 25.53 -25.88
CA PHE A 867 -6.98 25.76 -25.19
C PHE A 867 -8.10 26.17 -26.16
N ASN A 868 -9.29 25.60 -25.97
CA ASN A 868 -10.45 25.64 -26.88
C ASN A 868 -10.23 25.06 -28.29
N SER A 869 -9.15 24.32 -28.56
CA SER A 869 -9.01 23.59 -29.83
C SER A 869 -9.86 22.32 -29.85
N THR A 870 -10.37 21.97 -31.02
CA THR A 870 -11.08 20.71 -31.27
C THR A 870 -10.09 19.62 -31.66
N VAL A 871 -10.07 18.52 -30.93
CA VAL A 871 -9.11 17.42 -31.12
C VAL A 871 -9.85 16.13 -31.50
N ASP A 872 -9.45 15.53 -32.62
CA ASP A 872 -9.81 14.15 -32.96
C ASP A 872 -8.78 13.18 -32.38
N ILE A 873 -9.26 12.14 -31.70
CA ILE A 873 -8.45 11.00 -31.27
C ILE A 873 -8.94 9.77 -32.02
N ILE A 874 -8.03 9.10 -32.73
CA ILE A 874 -8.31 7.84 -33.40
C ILE A 874 -7.59 6.71 -32.66
N LEU A 875 -8.34 5.90 -31.92
CA LEU A 875 -7.82 4.70 -31.29
C LEU A 875 -7.67 3.62 -32.37
N GLN A 876 -6.45 3.32 -32.80
CA GLN A 876 -6.15 2.23 -33.74
C GLN A 876 -5.65 1.00 -32.97
N ASN A 877 -6.29 -0.15 -33.20
CA ASN A 877 -5.88 -1.41 -32.60
C ASN A 877 -5.01 -2.27 -33.54
N ALA A 878 -4.23 -3.19 -32.96
CA ALA A 878 -3.27 -4.03 -33.68
C ALA A 878 -3.07 -5.40 -32.99
N ASN A 879 -2.27 -6.27 -33.62
CA ASN A 879 -1.84 -7.54 -33.05
C ASN A 879 -0.92 -7.35 -31.83
N THR A 880 -1.08 -8.20 -30.83
CA THR A 880 -0.21 -8.30 -29.64
C THR A 880 1.11 -9.01 -29.95
N MET A 881 2.05 -9.08 -28.99
CA MET A 881 3.33 -9.78 -29.21
C MET A 881 3.26 -11.30 -29.00
N ASN A 882 2.23 -11.81 -28.32
CA ASN A 882 2.28 -13.15 -27.73
C ASN A 882 1.97 -14.27 -28.74
N ILE A 883 1.13 -14.00 -29.74
CA ILE A 883 0.75 -14.93 -30.80
C ILE A 883 0.25 -14.14 -32.02
N ASP A 884 0.44 -14.69 -33.22
CA ASP A 884 -0.16 -14.14 -34.44
C ASP A 884 -1.70 -14.29 -34.39
N ASN A 885 -2.41 -13.37 -35.03
CA ASN A 885 -3.88 -13.30 -35.03
C ASN A 885 -4.51 -13.13 -33.61
N ASN A 886 -3.84 -12.45 -32.68
CA ASN A 886 -4.43 -12.00 -31.40
C ASN A 886 -4.38 -10.47 -31.22
N SER A 887 -5.54 -9.83 -31.30
CA SER A 887 -5.80 -8.42 -30.96
C SER A 887 -6.92 -8.38 -29.92
N GLU A 888 -6.77 -7.55 -28.88
CA GLU A 888 -7.70 -7.51 -27.73
C GLU A 888 -8.70 -6.36 -27.83
N THR A 889 -9.69 -6.30 -26.94
CA THR A 889 -10.60 -5.15 -26.84
C THR A 889 -10.16 -4.23 -25.71
N HIS A 890 -9.97 -2.94 -26.00
CA HIS A 890 -9.43 -1.97 -25.03
C HIS A 890 -10.45 -0.84 -24.76
N PRO A 891 -11.06 -0.77 -23.57
CA PRO A 891 -11.78 0.43 -23.15
C PRO A 891 -10.79 1.56 -22.88
N TRP A 892 -11.05 2.74 -23.43
CA TRP A 892 -10.27 3.96 -23.24
C TRP A 892 -11.12 5.00 -22.52
N HIS A 893 -10.59 5.57 -21.44
CA HIS A 893 -11.23 6.56 -20.59
C HIS A 893 -10.48 7.90 -20.63
N LEU A 894 -11.20 9.01 -20.77
CA LEU A 894 -10.67 10.38 -20.72
C LEU A 894 -11.11 11.10 -19.44
N HIS A 895 -10.13 11.59 -18.68
CA HIS A 895 -10.36 12.43 -17.51
C HIS A 895 -10.75 13.86 -17.90
N GLY A 896 -11.48 14.55 -17.02
CA GLY A 896 -11.86 15.96 -17.19
C GLY A 896 -12.89 16.27 -18.28
N HIS A 897 -13.19 15.32 -19.18
CA HIS A 897 -13.97 15.57 -20.39
C HIS A 897 -15.00 14.49 -20.67
N ASP A 898 -15.99 14.86 -21.48
CA ASP A 898 -16.70 13.91 -22.34
C ASP A 898 -16.23 14.15 -23.78
N PHE A 899 -16.27 13.10 -24.60
CA PHE A 899 -15.97 13.14 -26.03
C PHE A 899 -17.15 12.60 -26.84
N TRP A 900 -17.37 13.15 -28.04
CA TRP A 900 -18.26 12.56 -29.02
C TRP A 900 -17.63 11.30 -29.62
N VAL A 901 -18.37 10.19 -29.60
CA VAL A 901 -17.99 8.99 -30.36
C VAL A 901 -18.46 9.18 -31.80
N LEU A 902 -17.54 9.49 -32.70
CA LEU A 902 -17.85 9.82 -34.09
C LEU A 902 -18.11 8.56 -34.93
N GLY A 903 -17.37 7.48 -34.72
CA GLY A 903 -17.57 6.25 -35.48
C GLY A 903 -16.58 5.14 -35.15
N TYR A 904 -16.84 3.99 -35.77
CA TYR A 904 -16.06 2.77 -35.64
C TYR A 904 -15.69 2.25 -37.03
N GLY A 905 -14.57 1.54 -37.15
CA GLY A 905 -14.20 0.85 -38.37
C GLY A 905 -13.40 -0.43 -38.13
N LYS A 906 -13.24 -1.21 -39.19
CA LYS A 906 -12.44 -2.43 -39.23
C LYS A 906 -11.21 -2.20 -40.08
N GLY A 907 -10.10 -2.82 -39.69
CA GLY A 907 -8.81 -2.63 -40.33
C GLY A 907 -8.11 -1.36 -39.86
N LYS A 908 -7.36 -0.76 -40.78
CA LYS A 908 -6.49 0.39 -40.55
C LYS A 908 -7.21 1.68 -40.95
N PHE A 909 -7.18 2.69 -40.09
CA PHE A 909 -7.83 3.99 -40.35
C PHE A 909 -7.18 4.76 -41.50
N ASP A 910 -7.99 5.22 -42.45
CA ASP A 910 -7.59 6.16 -43.51
C ASP A 910 -8.14 7.56 -43.24
N ILE A 911 -7.24 8.46 -42.85
CA ILE A 911 -7.51 9.87 -42.54
C ILE A 911 -8.20 10.65 -43.67
N ASN A 912 -8.12 10.20 -44.92
CA ASN A 912 -8.69 10.90 -46.08
C ASN A 912 -10.11 10.45 -46.43
N SER A 913 -10.47 9.20 -46.11
CA SER A 913 -11.72 8.57 -46.55
C SER A 913 -12.65 8.17 -45.40
N ASP A 914 -12.10 7.66 -44.29
CA ASP A 914 -12.89 7.17 -43.16
C ASP A 914 -13.70 8.29 -42.46
N PRO A 915 -13.17 9.50 -42.22
CA PRO A 915 -13.95 10.61 -41.67
C PRO A 915 -15.20 10.95 -42.49
N LYS A 916 -15.11 10.90 -43.82
CA LYS A 916 -16.24 11.21 -44.72
C LYS A 916 -17.28 10.09 -44.77
N LYS A 917 -16.86 8.86 -44.46
CA LYS A 917 -17.67 7.65 -44.63
C LYS A 917 -18.37 7.22 -43.35
N TYR A 918 -17.72 7.40 -42.20
CA TYR A 918 -18.13 6.79 -40.94
C TYR A 918 -18.39 7.79 -39.80
N TYR A 919 -17.96 9.05 -39.89
CA TYR A 919 -18.23 10.00 -38.80
C TYR A 919 -19.70 10.41 -38.77
N ASN A 920 -20.37 10.09 -37.67
CA ASN A 920 -21.62 10.71 -37.29
C ASN A 920 -21.34 12.11 -36.72
N LEU A 921 -21.55 13.15 -37.53
CA LEU A 921 -21.53 14.56 -37.07
C LEU A 921 -22.93 15.13 -36.81
N VAL A 922 -23.98 14.28 -36.88
CA VAL A 922 -25.39 14.70 -36.77
C VAL A 922 -25.92 14.46 -35.36
N ASN A 923 -25.75 13.25 -34.82
CA ASN A 923 -26.17 12.89 -33.46
C ASN A 923 -25.23 11.88 -32.76
N PRO A 924 -23.89 12.07 -32.78
CA PRO A 924 -22.99 11.22 -32.02
C PRO A 924 -23.29 11.33 -30.52
N ILE A 925 -23.24 10.19 -29.82
CA ILE A 925 -23.33 10.16 -28.36
C ILE A 925 -22.05 10.74 -27.74
N MET A 926 -22.18 11.50 -26.66
CA MET A 926 -21.03 11.83 -25.82
C MET A 926 -20.81 10.75 -24.76
N LYS A 927 -19.55 10.38 -24.53
CA LYS A 927 -19.11 9.39 -23.54
C LYS A 927 -17.85 9.86 -22.82
N ASN A 928 -17.54 9.24 -21.70
CA ASN A 928 -16.22 9.38 -21.05
C ASN A 928 -15.37 8.11 -21.23
N THR A 929 -15.98 6.97 -21.59
CA THR A 929 -15.33 5.68 -21.81
C THR A 929 -15.85 5.00 -23.07
N VAL A 930 -14.95 4.44 -23.88
CA VAL A 930 -15.31 3.78 -25.14
C VAL A 930 -14.30 2.69 -25.49
N SER A 931 -14.76 1.57 -26.06
CA SER A 931 -13.85 0.50 -26.50
C SER A 931 -13.39 0.66 -27.95
N VAL A 932 -12.13 0.30 -28.21
CA VAL A 932 -11.66 -0.11 -29.53
C VAL A 932 -11.66 -1.63 -29.63
N GLN A 933 -12.23 -2.15 -30.71
CA GLN A 933 -12.42 -3.59 -30.95
C GLN A 933 -11.20 -4.22 -31.64
N PRO A 934 -11.04 -5.57 -31.64
CA PRO A 934 -9.90 -6.25 -32.26
C PRO A 934 -9.75 -5.90 -33.74
N TYR A 935 -8.52 -5.55 -34.14
CA TYR A 935 -8.19 -5.08 -35.52
C TYR A 935 -9.10 -3.98 -36.06
N GLY A 936 -9.68 -3.16 -35.18
CA GLY A 936 -10.52 -2.03 -35.56
C GLY A 936 -9.92 -0.70 -35.16
N TRP A 937 -10.69 0.35 -35.45
CA TRP A 937 -10.44 1.68 -34.94
C TRP A 937 -11.73 2.31 -34.39
N THR A 938 -11.58 3.24 -33.46
CA THR A 938 -12.66 4.06 -32.89
C THR A 938 -12.24 5.52 -32.95
N ALA A 939 -13.07 6.38 -33.54
CA ALA A 939 -12.81 7.80 -33.70
C ALA A 939 -13.63 8.64 -32.70
N LEU A 940 -12.93 9.52 -31.98
CA LEU A 940 -13.47 10.37 -30.92
C LEU A 940 -13.16 11.84 -31.23
N ARG A 941 -14.01 12.76 -30.77
CA ARG A 941 -13.76 14.20 -30.81
C ARG A 941 -14.06 14.84 -29.46
N PHE A 942 -13.23 15.77 -29.01
CA PHE A 942 -13.52 16.64 -27.87
C PHE A 942 -13.00 18.06 -28.14
N VAL A 943 -13.36 18.98 -27.26
CA VAL A 943 -12.76 20.33 -27.22
C VAL A 943 -11.92 20.41 -25.94
N ALA A 944 -10.69 20.90 -26.06
CA ALA A 944 -9.77 21.15 -24.95
C ALA A 944 -10.22 22.40 -24.15
N ASP A 945 -11.38 22.30 -23.50
CA ASP A 945 -12.14 23.41 -22.89
C ASP A 945 -12.04 23.47 -21.36
N ASN A 946 -11.23 22.60 -20.73
CA ASN A 946 -11.18 22.42 -19.29
C ASN A 946 -9.74 22.53 -18.76
N PRO A 947 -9.32 23.73 -18.30
CA PRO A 947 -7.96 23.98 -17.82
C PRO A 947 -7.48 22.92 -16.83
N GLY A 948 -6.35 22.27 -17.12
CA GLY A 948 -5.88 21.14 -16.32
C GLY A 948 -4.87 20.25 -17.02
N VAL A 949 -4.58 19.15 -16.33
CA VAL A 949 -3.77 18.05 -16.85
C VAL A 949 -4.57 16.76 -16.65
N TRP A 950 -4.82 16.03 -17.72
CA TRP A 950 -5.81 14.97 -17.78
C TRP A 950 -5.21 13.67 -18.31
N ALA A 951 -5.44 12.57 -17.61
CA ALA A 951 -5.08 11.25 -18.11
C ALA A 951 -6.07 10.79 -19.19
N PHE A 952 -5.53 10.14 -20.23
CA PHE A 952 -6.30 9.36 -21.20
C PHE A 952 -5.68 7.98 -21.26
N HIS A 953 -6.39 6.94 -20.84
CA HIS A 953 -5.77 5.63 -20.65
C HIS A 953 -6.71 4.45 -20.90
N CYS A 954 -6.14 3.27 -21.10
CA CYS A 954 -6.89 2.03 -21.13
C CYS A 954 -7.44 1.71 -19.73
N HIS A 955 -8.73 1.39 -19.62
CA HIS A 955 -9.41 1.11 -18.34
C HIS A 955 -9.30 -0.37 -17.89
N ILE A 956 -8.42 -1.15 -18.53
CA ILE A 956 -7.95 -2.44 -18.01
C ILE A 956 -6.74 -2.15 -17.12
N GLU A 957 -6.80 -2.51 -15.84
CA GLU A 957 -5.84 -2.05 -14.82
C GLU A 957 -4.42 -2.48 -15.14
N ALA A 958 -4.25 -3.76 -15.48
CA ALA A 958 -2.96 -4.32 -15.86
C ALA A 958 -2.37 -3.66 -17.12
N HIS A 959 -3.19 -3.07 -18.00
CA HIS A 959 -2.70 -2.41 -19.21
C HIS A 959 -2.23 -1.00 -18.88
N PHE A 960 -3.00 -0.25 -18.10
CA PHE A 960 -2.59 1.07 -17.62
C PHE A 960 -1.31 0.98 -16.76
N TYR A 961 -1.24 0.02 -15.84
CA TYR A 961 -0.05 -0.27 -15.03
C TYR A 961 1.20 -0.56 -15.87
N LEU A 962 1.02 -1.22 -17.02
CA LEU A 962 2.08 -1.51 -17.99
C LEU A 962 2.37 -0.36 -18.98
N GLY A 963 1.74 0.82 -18.81
CA GLY A 963 2.01 2.03 -19.60
C GLY A 963 1.02 2.33 -20.74
N MET A 964 -0.16 1.68 -20.77
CA MET A 964 -1.20 1.94 -21.78
C MET A 964 -2.01 3.22 -21.50
N GLY A 965 -1.38 4.37 -21.69
CA GLY A 965 -2.03 5.67 -21.53
C GLY A 965 -1.19 6.82 -22.05
N VAL A 966 -1.74 8.02 -21.96
CA VAL A 966 -1.11 9.30 -22.27
C VAL A 966 -1.64 10.37 -21.30
N VAL A 967 -1.02 11.55 -21.30
CA VAL A 967 -1.55 12.72 -20.58
C VAL A 967 -1.65 13.92 -21.51
N PHE A 968 -2.77 14.64 -21.38
CA PHE A 968 -3.04 15.91 -22.04
C PHE A 968 -2.82 17.09 -21.08
N GLU A 969 -2.24 18.18 -21.59
CA GLU A 969 -2.09 19.48 -20.91
C GLU A 969 -2.87 20.53 -21.70
N GLU A 970 -3.73 21.31 -21.04
CA GLU A 970 -4.48 22.40 -21.67
C GLU A 970 -4.78 23.56 -20.71
N GLY A 971 -4.78 24.79 -21.21
CA GLY A 971 -5.25 25.98 -20.50
C GLY A 971 -4.55 26.30 -19.16
N MET A 972 -3.33 25.82 -18.93
CA MET A 972 -2.65 25.89 -17.62
C MET A 972 -2.43 27.32 -17.10
N GLU A 973 -2.39 28.30 -18.00
CA GLU A 973 -2.40 29.74 -17.71
C GLU A 973 -3.71 30.22 -17.06
N MET A 974 -4.84 29.59 -17.37
CA MET A 974 -6.18 29.91 -16.84
C MET A 974 -6.38 29.40 -15.40
N LEU A 975 -5.53 28.47 -14.93
CA LEU A 975 -5.63 27.95 -13.57
C LEU A 975 -5.28 29.00 -12.52
N GLY A 976 -6.11 29.07 -11.47
CA GLY A 976 -5.77 29.78 -10.24
C GLY A 976 -4.67 29.08 -9.44
N ARG A 977 -4.55 29.46 -8.16
CA ARG A 977 -3.67 28.79 -7.21
C ARG A 977 -4.30 27.45 -6.79
N TYR A 978 -3.59 26.34 -6.98
CA TYR A 978 -4.00 25.03 -6.49
C TYR A 978 -3.84 24.95 -4.95
N PRO A 979 -4.59 24.06 -4.26
CA PRO A 979 -4.47 23.88 -2.81
C PRO A 979 -3.15 23.20 -2.45
N THR A 980 -2.50 23.64 -1.37
CA THR A 980 -1.25 23.05 -0.88
C THR A 980 -1.37 21.58 -0.47
N SER A 981 -2.58 21.08 -0.20
CA SER A 981 -2.85 19.68 0.15
C SER A 981 -2.54 18.69 -0.98
N ILE A 982 -2.37 19.13 -2.23
CA ILE A 982 -1.94 18.25 -3.35
C ILE A 982 -0.42 18.16 -3.53
N THR A 983 0.35 18.85 -2.68
CA THR A 983 1.83 18.87 -2.69
C THR A 983 2.41 17.86 -1.68
N GLY A 984 3.74 17.84 -1.48
CA GLY A 984 4.42 17.06 -0.45
C GLY A 984 5.19 15.83 -0.97
N CYS A 985 5.15 15.57 -2.27
CA CYS A 985 5.84 14.47 -2.94
C CYS A 985 6.71 14.96 -4.12
N GLY A 986 7.67 14.12 -4.55
CA GLY A 986 8.65 14.49 -5.56
C GLY A 986 9.39 15.78 -5.19
N ASP A 987 9.53 16.69 -6.15
CA ASP A 987 10.20 17.98 -5.98
C ASP A 987 9.36 19.00 -5.19
N THR A 988 8.08 18.71 -4.94
CA THR A 988 7.22 19.53 -4.06
C THR A 988 7.39 19.15 -2.59
N LYS A 989 8.24 18.18 -2.26
CA LYS A 989 8.56 17.80 -0.89
C LYS A 989 9.24 18.97 -0.16
N GLY A 990 8.59 19.52 0.85
CA GLY A 990 9.04 20.70 1.59
C GLY A 990 8.32 22.00 1.21
N TYR A 991 7.47 21.98 0.18
CA TYR A 991 6.44 23.01 0.02
C TYR A 991 5.51 22.85 1.23
N ARG A 992 5.36 23.90 2.05
CA ARG A 992 4.68 23.80 3.35
C ARG A 992 3.25 23.29 3.17
N MET A 993 2.97 22.10 3.71
CA MET A 993 1.61 21.73 4.07
C MET A 993 1.20 22.62 5.27
N PRO A 994 0.08 23.37 5.19
CA PRO A 994 -0.39 24.26 6.25
C PRO A 994 -0.76 23.54 7.55
#